data_AF-T5KF89-F1
#
_entry.id   AF-T5KF89-F1
#
_cell.length_a   1.000
_cell.length_b   1.000
_cell.length_c   1.000
_cell.angle_alpha   90.00
_cell.angle_beta   90.00
_cell.angle_gamma   90.00
#
_symmetry.space_group_name_H-M   'P 1'
#
loop_
_entity.id
_entity.type
_entity.pdbx_description
1 polymer ?
#
loop_
_entity_poly.entity_id
_entity_poly.type
_entity_poly.pdbx_seq_one_letter_code
_entity_poly.pdbx_strand_id
1 'polypeptide(L)'
;MFSLKSRRRARIGAVGISAVLVSALLVSVPVSSAVADDAPGFLVESGAYPDAASVGAANGIVLKDGNGGLRVVTCPVPVPVAAGLIEVEFENAGKGAKVCFETVFRPAVLNLEIAASFGVKAGKQPMDVTYSVAGGPETAIPVPAGGRRTVDQNQTGQSTVVAIEVDAVSTDVPATTATHPRTAVTKIRTGLGSCTGTLVDRSWVLTAASCFAADPATLVAGVPAAPARVLFGPDVANDKVVSGTGDLGVKVTHLEPAGNGQDAVLAKLETLVDDIVPMPIATSAPAAGQDVAFTGFGRTNNVWVPLASRTNTYPVTAVNSATLTAAASGASLCLGDGGAPGVRSVDGTDTLVAVASQSTQTGCYGSGLPAGTASTIATRGDIIAGWVAATVQKGLDTTPVAAADQTLAQQIVATGRVSGTEALAQIQAYADGFKRGHLIGGQIRDCTIDPVILSALKKVVVDQNFTITISSLNEYCTTATPSATSYHAKNNGGHAVDISVVNGVAATGNTAQDQALATAMFTALPAPAGIGQVACRPALTVPNGWAQTEEDCTHNHFEYHGVPLTQAKPSFDLNSDGKADVIGITSSNVLYIYHGNGSGGWTTQTSVSAGWASAKTLIHGDYNGDGKGDMMVVNTDGTLWYYQGDGALGFPTKALAARGWDAKGLITGGIDFNGDKKADLVARESDGHLYAYPGNGNGTFGAKMKIGHDWGGISRVLAGDWTGDGKGDILATTTTGDLRIYPGNNVTLTGGPQVGNGWNNITAITGGVDYGADGKADLFGRVGDGGLYLYPGLGISGFGASTRVGNGWTSLRLFS
;
A
#
# COMPACT_ATOMS: atom_id res chain seq x y z
N MET A 1 48.24 -29.81 1.32
CA MET A 1 49.10 -30.99 1.55
C MET A 1 49.09 -31.33 3.04
N PHE A 2 48.97 -32.62 3.37
CA PHE A 2 49.25 -33.27 4.66
C PHE A 2 48.99 -32.54 6.00
N SER A 3 47.90 -32.96 6.65
CA SER A 3 47.87 -33.18 8.11
C SER A 3 48.78 -34.36 8.47
N LEU A 4 49.42 -34.36 9.66
CA LEU A 4 49.23 -35.39 10.71
C LEU A 4 50.25 -35.38 11.87
N LYS A 5 49.74 -35.78 13.06
CA LYS A 5 50.39 -36.46 14.21
C LYS A 5 51.25 -35.65 15.20
N SER A 6 51.34 -36.02 16.49
CA SER A 6 50.46 -36.80 17.42
C SER A 6 51.16 -37.00 18.78
N ARG A 7 50.40 -37.28 19.86
CA ARG A 7 50.62 -38.24 21.00
C ARG A 7 50.01 -37.64 22.29
N ARG A 8 49.40 -38.40 23.22
CA ARG A 8 49.59 -39.83 23.62
C ARG A 8 48.27 -40.62 23.80
N ARG A 9 48.41 -41.95 23.95
CA ARG A 9 47.38 -42.98 24.29
C ARG A 9 47.18 -43.03 25.83
N ALA A 10 46.13 -43.62 26.43
CA ALA A 10 45.58 -45.00 26.35
C ALA A 10 44.08 -45.04 26.85
N ARG A 11 43.14 -45.86 26.34
CA ARG A 11 42.90 -47.33 26.56
C ARG A 11 42.74 -47.69 28.05
N ILE A 12 41.72 -48.37 28.62
CA ILE A 12 40.55 -49.22 28.21
C ILE A 12 39.47 -49.09 29.34
N GLY A 13 38.16 -49.34 29.22
CA GLY A 13 37.28 -49.73 28.10
C GLY A 13 36.40 -50.99 28.34
N ALA A 14 35.14 -50.86 28.79
CA ALA A 14 34.18 -51.99 28.99
C ALA A 14 32.71 -51.58 28.78
N VAL A 15 31.86 -52.54 28.38
CA VAL A 15 30.42 -52.37 28.09
C VAL A 15 29.57 -52.65 29.33
N GLY A 16 28.53 -51.83 29.56
CA GLY A 16 27.49 -52.09 30.55
C GLY A 16 26.12 -51.64 30.03
N ILE A 17 25.23 -52.60 29.76
CA ILE A 17 23.83 -52.34 29.42
C ILE A 17 23.06 -52.16 30.72
N SER A 18 22.52 -50.98 30.96
CA SER A 18 21.59 -50.71 32.07
C SER A 18 20.39 -49.92 31.53
N ALA A 19 19.21 -50.52 31.62
CA ALA A 19 17.96 -49.80 31.42
C ALA A 19 17.74 -48.82 32.59
N VAL A 20 17.36 -47.58 32.29
CA VAL A 20 17.01 -46.57 33.29
C VAL A 20 15.59 -46.10 33.02
N LEU A 21 14.74 -46.15 34.03
CA LEU A 21 13.37 -45.65 33.96
C LEU A 21 13.38 -44.14 33.71
N VAL A 22 12.53 -43.68 32.79
CA VAL A 22 12.22 -42.25 32.65
C VAL A 22 11.21 -41.88 33.75
N SER A 23 11.72 -41.58 34.94
CA SER A 23 10.95 -40.88 35.97
C SER A 23 10.90 -39.40 35.61
N ALA A 24 9.71 -38.90 35.26
CA ALA A 24 9.50 -37.48 35.01
C ALA A 24 9.68 -36.68 36.32
N LEU A 25 10.79 -35.94 36.44
CA LEU A 25 10.89 -34.90 37.45
C LEU A 25 10.00 -33.73 37.02
N LEU A 26 8.90 -33.54 37.73
CA LEU A 26 8.18 -32.27 37.78
C LEU A 26 9.14 -31.21 38.34
N VAL A 27 9.64 -30.33 37.49
CA VAL A 27 10.31 -29.10 37.92
C VAL A 27 9.20 -28.14 38.36
N SER A 28 8.80 -28.26 39.63
CA SER A 28 7.96 -27.26 40.28
C SER A 28 8.76 -25.97 40.45
N VAL A 29 8.61 -25.06 39.48
CA VAL A 29 9.07 -23.67 39.60
C VAL A 29 8.36 -23.08 40.84
N PRO A 30 9.11 -22.48 41.78
CA PRO A 30 8.50 -21.97 43.00
C PRO A 30 7.56 -20.79 42.67
N VAL A 31 6.35 -20.84 43.22
CA VAL A 31 5.45 -19.69 43.27
C VAL A 31 6.13 -18.60 44.10
N SER A 32 6.54 -17.50 43.46
CA SER A 32 7.11 -16.37 44.19
C SER A 32 6.02 -15.72 45.04
N SER A 33 6.21 -15.74 46.35
CA SER A 33 5.44 -14.92 47.29
C SER A 33 5.74 -13.42 47.08
N ALA A 34 4.82 -12.58 47.58
CA ALA A 34 4.65 -11.19 47.18
C ALA A 34 5.76 -10.20 47.62
N VAL A 35 5.61 -8.98 47.07
CA VAL A 35 6.26 -7.69 47.40
C VAL A 35 7.63 -7.43 46.77
N ALA A 36 7.58 -6.95 45.53
CA ALA A 36 8.51 -5.97 44.96
C ALA A 36 7.65 -4.89 44.27
N ASP A 37 8.10 -3.64 44.21
CA ASP A 37 7.29 -2.50 43.74
C ASP A 37 6.68 -2.75 42.35
N ASP A 38 5.34 -2.73 42.25
CA ASP A 38 4.58 -3.08 41.05
C ASP A 38 4.82 -2.08 39.90
N ALA A 39 5.82 -2.36 39.08
CA ALA A 39 5.89 -1.81 37.73
C ALA A 39 4.72 -2.41 36.91
N PRO A 40 3.80 -1.59 36.38
CA PRO A 40 2.63 -2.11 35.67
C PRO A 40 3.02 -2.88 34.39
N GLY A 41 2.28 -3.95 34.08
CA GLY A 41 2.52 -4.78 32.90
C GLY A 41 2.14 -4.10 31.58
N PHE A 42 2.75 -4.55 30.48
CA PHE A 42 2.43 -4.07 29.13
C PHE A 42 1.01 -4.43 28.70
N LEU A 43 0.37 -3.53 27.94
CA LEU A 43 -1.05 -3.60 27.57
C LEU A 43 -1.33 -4.43 26.31
N VAL A 44 -0.77 -5.63 26.20
CA VAL A 44 -0.94 -6.52 25.04
C VAL A 44 -1.99 -7.60 25.33
N GLU A 45 -3.01 -7.73 24.50
CA GLU A 45 -4.06 -8.75 24.64
C GLU A 45 -3.71 -10.01 23.88
N SER A 46 -3.25 -11.07 24.57
CA SER A 46 -2.91 -12.35 23.92
C SER A 46 -4.11 -13.09 23.32
N GLY A 47 -5.34 -12.74 23.71
CA GLY A 47 -6.57 -13.44 23.36
C GLY A 47 -6.90 -14.62 24.26
N ALA A 48 -5.99 -15.00 25.17
CA ALA A 48 -6.16 -16.12 26.08
C ALA A 48 -7.41 -15.94 26.96
N TYR A 49 -8.23 -16.99 27.05
CA TYR A 49 -9.48 -16.97 27.79
C TYR A 49 -9.22 -16.62 29.28
N PRO A 50 -9.85 -15.55 29.83
CA PRO A 50 -9.69 -15.15 31.22
C PRO A 50 -10.03 -16.28 32.20
N ASP A 51 -9.11 -16.56 33.12
CA ASP A 51 -9.25 -17.65 34.11
C ASP A 51 -9.41 -19.06 33.49
N ALA A 52 -8.92 -19.28 32.26
CA ALA A 52 -9.05 -20.54 31.50
C ALA A 52 -8.82 -21.82 32.32
N ALA A 53 -7.81 -21.85 33.17
CA ALA A 53 -7.46 -23.02 33.96
C ALA A 53 -8.51 -23.34 35.05
N SER A 54 -9.03 -22.35 35.76
CA SER A 54 -10.01 -22.55 36.83
C SER A 54 -11.42 -22.77 36.28
N VAL A 55 -11.82 -21.98 35.27
CA VAL A 55 -13.10 -22.12 34.57
C VAL A 55 -13.15 -23.45 33.80
N GLY A 56 -12.06 -23.81 33.11
CA GLY A 56 -11.94 -25.07 32.38
C GLY A 56 -12.04 -26.29 33.31
N ALA A 57 -11.22 -26.32 34.37
CA ALA A 57 -11.25 -27.41 35.35
C ALA A 57 -12.62 -27.56 36.05
N ALA A 58 -13.29 -26.45 36.38
CA ALA A 58 -14.62 -26.48 36.98
C ALA A 58 -15.71 -27.03 36.05
N ASN A 59 -15.51 -26.97 34.72
CA ASN A 59 -16.47 -27.41 33.72
C ASN A 59 -16.03 -28.69 32.96
N GLY A 60 -14.84 -29.23 33.23
CA GLY A 60 -14.31 -30.42 32.56
C GLY A 60 -13.87 -30.19 31.11
N ILE A 61 -13.43 -28.98 30.78
CA ILE A 61 -13.00 -28.58 29.42
C ILE A 61 -11.65 -27.84 29.45
N VAL A 62 -10.98 -27.71 28.31
CA VAL A 62 -9.81 -26.84 28.16
C VAL A 62 -10.21 -25.61 27.37
N LEU A 63 -10.05 -24.42 27.94
CA LEU A 63 -10.27 -23.15 27.25
C LEU A 63 -8.92 -22.63 26.74
N LYS A 64 -8.86 -22.12 25.50
CA LYS A 64 -7.64 -21.58 24.90
C LYS A 64 -7.74 -20.07 24.76
N ASP A 65 -8.26 -19.61 23.64
CA ASP A 65 -8.31 -18.20 23.23
C ASP A 65 -9.60 -17.91 22.44
N GLY A 66 -9.86 -16.64 22.16
CA GLY A 66 -11.02 -16.21 21.40
C GLY A 66 -11.24 -14.71 21.49
N ASN A 67 -12.23 -14.18 20.78
CA ASN A 67 -12.52 -12.75 20.83
C ASN A 67 -13.36 -12.35 22.05
N GLY A 68 -13.81 -13.30 22.87
CA GLY A 68 -14.64 -13.02 24.04
C GLY A 68 -16.10 -12.70 23.76
N GLY A 69 -16.56 -12.95 22.52
CA GLY A 69 -17.99 -13.02 22.21
C GLY A 69 -18.68 -14.24 22.83
N LEU A 70 -17.94 -15.25 23.30
CA LEU A 70 -18.46 -16.44 24.00
C LEU A 70 -17.89 -16.56 25.42
N ARG A 71 -18.75 -16.84 26.39
CA ARG A 71 -18.38 -17.01 27.80
C ARG A 71 -19.09 -18.21 28.42
N VAL A 72 -18.35 -19.00 29.21
CA VAL A 72 -18.90 -20.13 29.98
C VAL A 72 -19.89 -19.63 31.05
N VAL A 73 -21.07 -20.25 31.10
CA VAL A 73 -22.12 -19.99 32.08
C VAL A 73 -22.72 -21.30 32.61
N THR A 74 -23.29 -21.25 33.82
CA THR A 74 -24.03 -22.38 34.39
C THR A 74 -25.20 -22.77 33.50
N CYS A 75 -25.28 -24.04 33.10
CA CYS A 75 -26.43 -24.57 32.38
C CYS A 75 -27.71 -24.49 33.25
N PRO A 76 -28.77 -23.77 32.83
CA PRO A 76 -30.02 -23.70 33.59
C PRO A 76 -30.75 -25.05 33.58
N VAL A 77 -31.44 -25.40 34.67
CA VAL A 77 -32.21 -26.65 34.77
C VAL A 77 -33.66 -26.34 35.17
N PRO A 78 -34.67 -26.69 34.35
CA PRO A 78 -34.55 -27.17 32.96
C PRO A 78 -33.98 -26.10 32.02
N VAL A 79 -33.49 -26.48 30.84
CA VAL A 79 -33.00 -25.52 29.81
C VAL A 79 -34.18 -25.09 28.92
N PRO A 80 -34.79 -23.89 29.10
CA PRO A 80 -35.77 -23.39 28.15
C PRO A 80 -35.08 -22.98 26.85
N VAL A 81 -35.67 -23.32 25.70
CA VAL A 81 -35.21 -22.90 24.36
C VAL A 81 -35.08 -21.37 24.26
N ALA A 82 -35.89 -20.63 25.03
CA ALA A 82 -35.87 -19.17 25.11
C ALA A 82 -34.57 -18.55 25.66
N ALA A 83 -33.76 -19.32 26.42
CA ALA A 83 -32.49 -18.82 26.96
C ALA A 83 -31.47 -18.50 25.85
N GLY A 84 -31.48 -19.26 24.75
CA GLY A 84 -30.61 -19.01 23.60
C GLY A 84 -29.13 -19.30 23.82
N LEU A 85 -28.79 -20.08 24.85
CA LEU A 85 -27.42 -20.54 25.13
C LEU A 85 -26.98 -21.60 24.11
N ILE A 86 -25.67 -21.67 23.87
CA ILE A 86 -25.03 -22.77 23.14
C ILE A 86 -24.77 -23.90 24.13
N GLU A 87 -25.09 -25.14 23.77
CA GLU A 87 -24.82 -26.32 24.59
C GLU A 87 -23.87 -27.27 23.85
N VAL A 88 -22.81 -27.71 24.53
CA VAL A 88 -21.99 -28.86 24.09
C VAL A 88 -22.21 -30.01 25.06
N GLU A 89 -22.58 -31.17 24.53
CA GLU A 89 -22.82 -32.41 25.25
C GLU A 89 -21.64 -33.37 25.05
N PHE A 90 -21.06 -33.81 26.16
CA PHE A 90 -19.83 -34.60 26.18
C PHE A 90 -19.85 -35.61 27.34
N GLU A 91 -18.99 -36.63 27.29
CA GLU A 91 -18.80 -37.53 28.42
C GLU A 91 -17.75 -36.99 29.40
N ASN A 92 -18.08 -36.95 30.69
CA ASN A 92 -17.15 -36.67 31.77
C ASN A 92 -17.20 -37.79 32.81
N ALA A 93 -16.10 -38.53 32.96
CA ALA A 93 -15.93 -39.63 33.91
C ALA A 93 -17.07 -40.68 33.88
N GLY A 94 -17.45 -41.17 32.69
CA GLY A 94 -18.50 -42.18 32.53
C GLY A 94 -19.93 -41.65 32.69
N LYS A 95 -20.13 -40.32 32.65
CA LYS A 95 -21.45 -39.68 32.75
C LYS A 95 -21.61 -38.63 31.66
N GLY A 96 -22.81 -38.52 31.10
CA GLY A 96 -23.17 -37.42 30.22
C GLY A 96 -23.17 -36.09 30.97
N ALA A 97 -22.39 -35.14 30.45
CA ALA A 97 -22.23 -33.78 30.97
C ALA A 97 -22.59 -32.75 29.90
N LYS A 98 -22.74 -31.49 30.33
CA LYS A 98 -22.97 -30.35 29.46
C LYS A 98 -22.15 -29.16 29.92
N VAL A 99 -21.63 -28.41 28.96
CA VAL A 99 -21.15 -27.03 29.19
C VAL A 99 -22.00 -26.09 28.34
N CYS A 100 -22.30 -24.91 28.91
CA CYS A 100 -23.14 -23.91 28.28
C CYS A 100 -22.37 -22.61 28.09
N PHE A 101 -22.58 -21.97 26.94
CA PHE A 101 -21.97 -20.68 26.62
C PHE A 101 -23.06 -19.63 26.37
N GLU A 102 -22.87 -18.43 26.93
CA GLU A 102 -23.60 -17.24 26.54
C GLU A 102 -22.86 -16.50 25.42
N THR A 103 -23.60 -15.93 24.48
CA THR A 103 -23.06 -15.06 23.43
C THR A 103 -23.14 -13.60 23.89
N VAL A 104 -22.01 -13.03 24.29
CA VAL A 104 -21.87 -11.67 24.82
C VAL A 104 -22.02 -10.61 23.72
N PHE A 105 -21.38 -10.85 22.57
CA PHE A 105 -21.51 -10.06 21.34
C PHE A 105 -21.24 -10.96 20.13
N ARG A 106 -21.43 -10.45 18.90
CA ARG A 106 -21.15 -11.17 17.64
C ARG A 106 -20.38 -10.27 16.66
N PRO A 107 -19.58 -10.83 15.73
CA PRO A 107 -19.28 -12.26 15.59
C PRO A 107 -18.49 -12.78 16.80
N ALA A 108 -18.66 -14.06 17.15
CA ALA A 108 -18.10 -14.64 18.38
C ALA A 108 -17.25 -15.87 18.06
N VAL A 109 -16.02 -15.92 18.55
CA VAL A 109 -15.11 -17.05 18.35
C VAL A 109 -14.52 -17.49 19.67
N LEU A 110 -14.50 -18.81 19.89
CA LEU A 110 -13.82 -19.46 21.00
C LEU A 110 -13.10 -20.72 20.51
N ASN A 111 -11.79 -20.76 20.70
CA ASN A 111 -10.95 -21.95 20.58
C ASN A 111 -10.86 -22.63 21.95
N LEU A 112 -11.04 -23.95 21.96
CA LEU A 112 -11.14 -24.76 23.17
C LEU A 112 -10.76 -26.23 22.88
N GLU A 113 -10.90 -27.11 23.85
CA GLU A 113 -10.98 -28.56 23.64
C GLU A 113 -12.05 -29.15 24.58
N ILE A 114 -13.01 -29.85 23.99
CA ILE A 114 -14.00 -30.64 24.72
C ILE A 114 -13.92 -32.08 24.20
N ALA A 115 -13.14 -32.91 24.89
CA ALA A 115 -12.97 -34.32 24.56
C ALA A 115 -14.27 -35.12 24.82
N ALA A 116 -14.42 -36.26 24.14
CA ALA A 116 -15.61 -37.10 24.17
C ALA A 116 -16.93 -36.34 23.90
N SER A 117 -16.86 -35.30 23.06
CA SER A 117 -18.03 -34.53 22.61
C SER A 117 -18.85 -35.36 21.64
N PHE A 118 -20.16 -35.45 21.86
CA PHE A 118 -21.07 -36.18 20.96
C PHE A 118 -22.18 -35.30 20.36
N GLY A 119 -22.58 -34.21 21.04
CA GLY A 119 -23.65 -33.33 20.57
C GLY A 119 -23.32 -31.86 20.72
N VAL A 120 -23.75 -31.04 19.76
CA VAL A 120 -23.71 -29.58 19.84
C VAL A 120 -25.06 -29.00 19.46
N LYS A 121 -25.49 -27.97 20.18
CA LYS A 121 -26.76 -27.29 19.96
C LYS A 121 -26.54 -25.78 19.94
N ALA A 122 -26.99 -25.14 18.88
CA ALA A 122 -26.87 -23.71 18.71
C ALA A 122 -27.84 -22.94 19.62
N GLY A 123 -27.43 -21.71 19.94
CA GLY A 123 -28.26 -20.73 20.63
C GLY A 123 -29.34 -20.13 19.71
N LYS A 124 -29.66 -18.85 19.90
CA LYS A 124 -30.63 -18.13 19.05
C LYS A 124 -30.15 -17.88 17.62
N GLN A 125 -28.86 -18.01 17.35
CA GLN A 125 -28.23 -17.76 16.05
C GLN A 125 -27.58 -19.03 15.50
N PRO A 126 -27.38 -19.14 14.18
CA PRO A 126 -26.54 -20.19 13.61
C PRO A 126 -25.10 -20.07 14.13
N MET A 127 -24.39 -21.19 14.14
CA MET A 127 -22.97 -21.25 14.45
C MET A 127 -22.31 -22.37 13.65
N ASP A 128 -21.04 -22.20 13.33
CA ASP A 128 -20.17 -23.27 12.86
C ASP A 128 -19.42 -23.88 14.06
N VAL A 129 -19.23 -25.21 14.01
CA VAL A 129 -18.46 -25.95 15.01
C VAL A 129 -17.39 -26.76 14.31
N THR A 130 -16.13 -26.55 14.70
CA THR A 130 -15.00 -27.37 14.26
C THR A 130 -14.72 -28.44 15.30
N TYR A 131 -14.67 -29.69 14.85
CA TYR A 131 -14.34 -30.86 15.67
C TYR A 131 -13.43 -31.82 14.92
N SER A 132 -12.67 -32.64 15.64
CA SER A 132 -11.92 -33.76 15.08
C SER A 132 -12.40 -35.07 15.69
N VAL A 133 -12.20 -36.18 14.98
CA VAL A 133 -12.30 -37.54 15.52
C VAL A 133 -10.90 -38.14 15.62
N ALA A 134 -10.65 -39.00 16.62
CA ALA A 134 -9.32 -39.54 16.90
C ALA A 134 -8.65 -40.18 15.66
N GLY A 135 -7.54 -39.58 15.20
CA GLY A 135 -6.80 -40.01 14.00
C GLY A 135 -7.34 -39.48 12.66
N GLY A 136 -8.40 -38.67 12.66
CA GLY A 136 -8.94 -37.96 11.49
C GLY A 136 -8.62 -36.46 11.50
N PRO A 137 -8.86 -35.77 10.36
CA PRO A 137 -8.72 -34.32 10.27
C PRO A 137 -9.85 -33.58 11.00
N GLU A 138 -9.64 -32.29 11.27
CA GLU A 138 -10.70 -31.39 11.72
C GLU A 138 -11.76 -31.20 10.63
N THR A 139 -13.01 -31.07 11.06
CA THR A 139 -14.21 -30.90 10.22
C THR A 139 -15.07 -29.80 10.81
N ALA A 140 -15.40 -28.78 10.02
CA ALA A 140 -16.37 -27.76 10.38
C ALA A 140 -17.79 -28.21 9.97
N ILE A 141 -18.79 -28.00 10.83
CA ILE A 141 -20.20 -28.26 10.53
C ILE A 141 -21.12 -27.09 10.91
N PRO A 142 -22.06 -26.71 10.03
CA PRO A 142 -23.05 -25.69 10.34
C PRO A 142 -24.17 -26.25 11.24
N VAL A 143 -24.40 -25.56 12.35
CA VAL A 143 -25.46 -25.80 13.32
C VAL A 143 -26.50 -24.67 13.20
N PRO A 144 -27.70 -24.93 12.63
CA PRO A 144 -28.74 -23.91 12.46
C PRO A 144 -29.23 -23.38 13.80
N ALA A 145 -29.71 -22.13 13.84
CA ALA A 145 -30.29 -21.49 15.02
C ALA A 145 -31.30 -22.40 15.76
N GLY A 146 -31.10 -22.59 17.06
CA GLY A 146 -31.88 -23.49 17.93
C GLY A 146 -31.77 -24.99 17.61
N GLY A 147 -31.09 -25.34 16.53
CA GLY A 147 -30.89 -26.69 16.03
C GLY A 147 -29.76 -27.43 16.75
N ARG A 148 -29.77 -28.75 16.60
CA ARG A 148 -28.75 -29.66 17.14
C ARG A 148 -28.05 -30.40 16.00
N ARG A 149 -26.75 -30.64 16.16
CA ARG A 149 -25.94 -31.56 15.37
C ARG A 149 -25.29 -32.60 16.29
N THR A 150 -24.85 -33.69 15.68
CA THR A 150 -24.13 -34.78 16.35
C THR A 150 -22.72 -34.80 15.76
N VAL A 151 -21.70 -34.71 16.62
CA VAL A 151 -20.28 -34.74 16.25
C VAL A 151 -19.64 -36.13 16.44
N ASP A 152 -20.23 -36.97 17.28
CA ASP A 152 -19.95 -38.40 17.36
C ASP A 152 -21.27 -39.17 17.32
N GLN A 153 -21.59 -39.75 16.16
CA GLN A 153 -22.88 -40.42 15.94
C GLN A 153 -23.06 -41.67 16.82
N ASN A 154 -21.96 -42.32 17.21
CA ASN A 154 -21.99 -43.59 17.94
C ASN A 154 -21.56 -43.45 19.41
N GLN A 155 -21.29 -42.21 19.87
CA GLN A 155 -20.79 -41.92 21.23
C GLN A 155 -19.55 -42.75 21.57
N THR A 156 -18.62 -42.88 20.62
CA THR A 156 -17.36 -43.62 20.76
C THR A 156 -16.38 -42.98 21.75
N GLY A 157 -16.60 -41.71 22.11
CA GLY A 157 -15.69 -40.91 22.94
C GLY A 157 -14.48 -40.38 22.17
N GLN A 158 -14.42 -40.59 20.85
CA GLN A 158 -13.26 -40.25 20.02
C GLN A 158 -13.29 -38.83 19.43
N SER A 159 -14.41 -38.12 19.60
CA SER A 159 -14.61 -36.76 19.06
C SER A 159 -14.19 -35.68 20.06
N THR A 160 -13.49 -34.67 19.56
CA THR A 160 -13.08 -33.46 20.30
C THR A 160 -13.55 -32.22 19.55
N VAL A 161 -14.43 -31.42 20.17
CA VAL A 161 -14.76 -30.07 19.67
C VAL A 161 -13.61 -29.13 19.99
N VAL A 162 -13.15 -28.37 19.00
CA VAL A 162 -11.95 -27.51 19.09
C VAL A 162 -12.20 -26.02 18.83
N ALA A 163 -13.26 -25.67 18.10
CA ALA A 163 -13.69 -24.28 17.92
C ALA A 163 -15.22 -24.15 17.82
N ILE A 164 -15.74 -23.03 18.32
CA ILE A 164 -17.13 -22.59 18.14
C ILE A 164 -17.12 -21.17 17.58
N GLU A 165 -17.81 -20.97 16.46
CA GLU A 165 -17.91 -19.69 15.76
C GLU A 165 -19.39 -19.32 15.57
N VAL A 166 -19.85 -18.24 16.21
CA VAL A 166 -21.20 -17.71 16.06
C VAL A 166 -21.20 -16.56 15.06
N ASP A 167 -21.98 -16.72 14.00
CA ASP A 167 -22.12 -15.70 12.96
C ASP A 167 -22.84 -14.46 13.46
N ALA A 168 -22.39 -13.31 12.95
CA ALA A 168 -23.18 -12.08 12.99
C ALA A 168 -24.35 -12.20 12.00
N VAL A 169 -25.55 -11.84 12.43
CA VAL A 169 -26.74 -11.79 11.57
C VAL A 169 -27.09 -10.36 11.15
N SER A 170 -28.01 -10.19 10.21
CA SER A 170 -28.38 -8.86 9.68
C SER A 170 -28.90 -7.86 10.73
N THR A 171 -29.48 -8.35 11.84
CA THR A 171 -29.86 -7.50 12.99
C THR A 171 -28.69 -7.08 13.88
N ASP A 172 -27.56 -7.77 13.78
CA ASP A 172 -26.31 -7.36 14.42
C ASP A 172 -25.59 -6.28 13.59
N VAL A 173 -26.10 -6.01 12.38
CA VAL A 173 -25.64 -5.03 11.37
C VAL A 173 -24.12 -5.06 11.19
N PRO A 174 -23.58 -5.80 10.19
CA PRO A 174 -22.18 -5.70 9.81
C PRO A 174 -21.80 -4.22 9.71
N ALA A 175 -20.83 -3.79 10.52
CA ALA A 175 -20.66 -2.37 10.81
C ALA A 175 -20.46 -1.56 9.52
N THR A 176 -21.44 -0.74 9.19
CA THR A 176 -21.35 0.19 8.07
C THR A 176 -20.54 1.41 8.52
N THR A 177 -19.92 2.09 7.55
CA THR A 177 -19.13 3.31 7.79
C THR A 177 -19.92 4.42 8.51
N ALA A 178 -21.26 4.38 8.47
CA ALA A 178 -22.15 5.32 9.15
C ALA A 178 -22.30 5.06 10.67
N THR A 179 -22.07 3.84 11.16
CA THR A 179 -22.17 3.51 12.60
C THR A 179 -20.81 3.33 13.26
N HIS A 180 -19.81 2.92 12.48
CA HIS A 180 -18.42 2.83 12.89
C HIS A 180 -17.59 3.66 11.89
N PRO A 181 -17.50 4.99 12.06
CA PRO A 181 -16.68 5.81 11.18
C PRO A 181 -15.25 5.30 11.21
N ARG A 182 -14.58 5.28 10.06
CA ARG A 182 -13.14 5.04 10.03
C ARG A 182 -12.47 6.24 10.71
N THR A 183 -11.75 5.97 11.80
CA THR A 183 -10.99 6.97 12.55
C THR A 183 -9.51 6.64 12.48
N ALA A 184 -8.66 7.57 12.90
CA ALA A 184 -7.24 7.30 13.04
C ALA A 184 -6.93 6.19 14.06
N VAL A 185 -7.84 5.85 14.99
CA VAL A 185 -7.60 4.82 16.02
C VAL A 185 -7.87 3.43 15.45
N THR A 186 -6.88 2.54 15.58
CA THR A 186 -6.86 1.22 14.94
C THR A 186 -6.76 0.09 15.95
N LYS A 187 -7.25 -1.09 15.59
CA LYS A 187 -6.85 -2.34 16.25
C LYS A 187 -5.73 -3.00 15.44
N ILE A 188 -4.69 -3.49 16.11
CA ILE A 188 -3.55 -4.17 15.49
C ILE A 188 -3.56 -5.62 15.95
N ARG A 189 -3.43 -6.57 15.02
CA ARG A 189 -3.18 -7.98 15.29
C ARG A 189 -1.73 -8.31 14.96
N THR A 190 -1.04 -9.01 15.86
CA THR A 190 0.36 -9.45 15.71
C THR A 190 0.47 -10.94 16.08
N GLY A 191 1.68 -11.49 16.04
CA GLY A 191 1.94 -12.84 16.56
C GLY A 191 1.87 -12.98 18.08
N LEU A 192 1.83 -11.86 18.84
CA LEU A 192 1.71 -11.87 20.30
C LEU A 192 0.27 -11.71 20.80
N GLY A 193 -0.65 -11.28 19.93
CA GLY A 193 -2.02 -10.95 20.31
C GLY A 193 -2.57 -9.76 19.53
N SER A 194 -3.33 -8.92 20.23
CA SER A 194 -3.87 -7.67 19.72
C SER A 194 -3.59 -6.46 20.62
N CYS A 195 -3.54 -5.29 19.99
CA CYS A 195 -3.22 -4.01 20.60
C CYS A 195 -4.02 -2.89 19.92
N THR A 196 -3.87 -1.67 20.40
CA THR A 196 -4.38 -0.46 19.76
C THR A 196 -3.26 0.25 18.98
N GLY A 197 -3.60 1.08 18.02
CA GLY A 197 -2.65 1.96 17.35
C GLY A 197 -3.32 3.23 16.84
N THR A 198 -2.55 4.10 16.21
CA THR A 198 -3.06 5.32 15.57
C THR A 198 -2.38 5.59 14.25
N LEU A 199 -3.17 5.85 13.21
CA LEU A 199 -2.69 6.36 11.93
C LEU A 199 -2.10 7.76 12.13
N VAL A 200 -0.78 7.90 11.91
CA VAL A 200 -0.04 9.17 12.03
C VAL A 200 0.49 9.67 10.69
N ASP A 201 0.49 8.80 9.69
CA ASP A 201 0.61 9.10 8.25
C ASP A 201 -0.23 8.08 7.47
N ARG A 202 -0.65 8.39 6.23
CA ARG A 202 -1.40 7.48 5.35
C ARG A 202 -0.75 6.11 5.13
N SER A 203 0.56 5.98 5.38
CA SER A 203 1.32 4.74 5.29
C SER A 203 1.85 4.21 6.62
N TRP A 204 1.63 4.90 7.75
CA TRP A 204 2.21 4.54 9.05
C TRP A 204 1.24 4.63 10.23
N VAL A 205 1.25 3.57 11.04
CA VAL A 205 0.50 3.47 12.29
C VAL A 205 1.48 3.41 13.46
N LEU A 206 1.31 4.33 14.40
CA LEU A 206 2.04 4.38 15.66
C LEU A 206 1.36 3.49 16.70
N THR A 207 2.14 2.68 17.41
CA THR A 207 1.66 1.79 18.48
C THR A 207 2.79 1.49 19.47
N ALA A 208 2.54 0.68 20.48
CA ALA A 208 3.54 0.20 21.42
C ALA A 208 4.42 -0.88 20.77
N ALA A 209 5.74 -0.82 21.01
CA ALA A 209 6.70 -1.83 20.56
C ALA A 209 6.48 -3.19 21.25
N SER A 210 5.94 -3.18 22.47
CA SER A 210 5.49 -4.36 23.22
C SER A 210 4.49 -5.21 22.45
N CYS A 211 3.75 -4.61 21.50
CA CYS A 211 2.83 -5.30 20.62
C CYS A 211 3.52 -6.31 19.67
N PHE A 212 4.81 -6.12 19.38
CA PHE A 212 5.59 -6.94 18.44
C PHE A 212 6.75 -7.71 19.09
N ALA A 213 7.18 -7.32 20.29
CA ALA A 213 8.18 -8.04 21.08
C ALA A 213 7.82 -8.01 22.57
N ALA A 214 7.95 -9.14 23.27
CA ALA A 214 7.62 -9.23 24.71
C ALA A 214 8.49 -8.29 25.59
N ASP A 215 9.69 -7.95 25.11
CA ASP A 215 10.50 -6.83 25.60
C ASP A 215 10.65 -5.80 24.47
N PRO A 216 10.07 -4.59 24.60
CA PRO A 216 10.24 -3.50 23.64
C PRO A 216 11.68 -3.18 23.26
N ALA A 217 12.64 -3.35 24.18
CA ALA A 217 14.06 -3.06 23.93
C ALA A 217 14.72 -4.07 22.98
N THR A 218 14.09 -5.22 22.73
CA THR A 218 14.56 -6.25 21.81
C THR A 218 14.00 -6.12 20.38
N LEU A 219 13.03 -5.22 20.16
CA LEU A 219 12.44 -5.01 18.85
C LEU A 219 13.45 -4.33 17.91
N VAL A 220 13.71 -4.95 16.77
CA VAL A 220 14.60 -4.43 15.72
C VAL A 220 13.81 -3.89 14.53
N ALA A 221 14.39 -2.95 13.79
CA ALA A 221 13.82 -2.46 12.55
C ALA A 221 13.81 -3.54 11.46
N GLY A 222 12.73 -3.64 10.68
CA GLY A 222 12.59 -4.61 9.59
C GLY A 222 11.20 -5.23 9.48
N VAL A 223 11.09 -6.31 8.70
CA VAL A 223 9.82 -7.06 8.53
C VAL A 223 9.37 -7.66 9.87
N PRO A 224 8.08 -7.59 10.24
CA PRO A 224 7.55 -8.27 11.43
C PRO A 224 7.94 -9.75 11.50
N ALA A 225 8.47 -10.20 12.64
CA ALA A 225 8.89 -11.60 12.85
C ALA A 225 7.74 -12.62 12.75
N ALA A 226 6.50 -12.17 13.03
CA ALA A 226 5.27 -12.86 12.72
C ALA A 226 4.33 -11.90 11.96
N PRO A 227 3.50 -12.38 11.01
CA PRO A 227 2.63 -11.51 10.23
C PRO A 227 1.68 -10.68 11.10
N ALA A 228 1.44 -9.45 10.68
CA ALA A 228 0.58 -8.51 11.38
C ALA A 228 -0.39 -7.78 10.43
N ARG A 229 -1.48 -7.27 11.01
CA ARG A 229 -2.59 -6.58 10.33
C ARG A 229 -3.06 -5.40 11.15
N VAL A 230 -3.42 -4.31 10.48
CA VAL A 230 -4.07 -3.13 11.08
C VAL A 230 -5.50 -3.02 10.56
N LEU A 231 -6.46 -2.93 11.47
CA LEU A 231 -7.89 -2.94 11.20
C LEU A 231 -8.50 -1.57 11.56
N PHE A 232 -9.34 -1.06 10.66
CA PHE A 232 -9.94 0.28 10.76
C PHE A 232 -11.47 0.20 10.70
N GLY A 233 -12.16 0.85 11.64
CA GLY A 233 -13.63 0.99 11.64
C GLY A 233 -14.35 -0.35 11.40
N PRO A 234 -15.05 -0.53 10.27
CA PRO A 234 -15.72 -1.79 9.90
C PRO A 234 -14.87 -3.06 10.03
N ASP A 235 -13.57 -3.01 9.72
CA ASP A 235 -12.71 -4.20 9.81
C ASP A 235 -12.67 -4.73 11.25
N VAL A 236 -12.58 -3.84 12.23
CA VAL A 236 -12.49 -4.18 13.66
C VAL A 236 -13.79 -4.79 14.15
N ALA A 237 -14.93 -4.23 13.73
CA ALA A 237 -16.25 -4.73 14.11
C ALA A 237 -16.59 -6.12 13.57
N ASN A 238 -15.91 -6.55 12.49
CA ASN A 238 -16.05 -7.88 11.89
C ASN A 238 -14.90 -8.84 12.28
N ASP A 239 -14.04 -8.46 13.22
CA ASP A 239 -12.83 -9.19 13.56
C ASP A 239 -13.12 -10.50 14.34
N LYS A 240 -12.95 -11.62 13.64
CA LYS A 240 -13.07 -12.99 14.18
C LYS A 240 -11.75 -13.55 14.73
N VAL A 241 -10.62 -12.85 14.55
CA VAL A 241 -9.26 -13.40 14.75
C VAL A 241 -8.48 -12.56 15.75
N VAL A 242 -7.89 -13.16 16.78
CA VAL A 242 -7.22 -12.38 17.85
C VAL A 242 -5.74 -12.09 17.56
N SER A 243 -5.09 -12.90 16.73
CA SER A 243 -3.66 -12.80 16.41
C SER A 243 -3.35 -13.28 14.98
N GLY A 244 -2.24 -12.83 14.41
CA GLY A 244 -1.69 -13.36 13.15
C GLY A 244 -2.35 -12.92 11.83
N THR A 245 -2.48 -13.86 10.89
CA THR A 245 -2.52 -13.62 9.42
C THR A 245 -3.88 -13.30 8.79
N GLY A 246 -4.96 -13.21 9.58
CA GLY A 246 -6.33 -13.11 9.04
C GLY A 246 -6.53 -12.05 7.94
N ASP A 247 -7.43 -12.31 6.99
CA ASP A 247 -7.51 -11.54 5.73
C ASP A 247 -8.02 -10.09 5.90
N LEU A 248 -8.72 -9.78 6.99
CA LEU A 248 -9.21 -8.41 7.27
C LEU A 248 -8.08 -7.43 7.60
N GLY A 249 -8.26 -6.17 7.19
CA GLY A 249 -7.34 -5.07 7.46
C GLY A 249 -6.06 -5.07 6.62
N VAL A 250 -5.26 -4.02 6.79
CA VAL A 250 -4.06 -3.76 5.99
C VAL A 250 -2.85 -4.50 6.57
N LYS A 251 -2.05 -5.15 5.73
CA LYS A 251 -0.82 -5.85 6.14
C LYS A 251 0.26 -4.86 6.59
N VAL A 252 0.98 -5.23 7.65
CA VAL A 252 2.22 -4.54 8.05
C VAL A 252 3.41 -5.13 7.28
N THR A 253 4.22 -4.27 6.66
CA THR A 253 5.37 -4.66 5.83
C THR A 253 6.72 -4.42 6.51
N HIS A 254 6.81 -3.37 7.35
CA HIS A 254 8.02 -2.98 8.06
C HIS A 254 7.67 -2.41 9.44
N LEU A 255 8.56 -2.59 10.41
CA LEU A 255 8.53 -1.99 11.73
C LEU A 255 9.75 -1.08 11.88
N GLU A 256 9.54 0.14 12.34
CA GLU A 256 10.61 1.01 12.82
C GLU A 256 10.38 1.25 14.32
N PRO A 257 11.23 0.73 15.23
CA PRO A 257 11.14 1.02 16.67
C PRO A 257 11.79 2.38 16.99
N ALA A 258 11.32 3.04 18.05
CA ALA A 258 11.89 4.32 18.50
C ALA A 258 13.32 4.22 19.07
N GLY A 259 13.81 3.01 19.34
CA GLY A 259 15.21 2.69 19.66
C GLY A 259 15.74 3.14 21.03
N ASN A 260 15.15 4.16 21.65
CA ASN A 260 15.63 4.79 22.88
C ASN A 260 15.06 4.18 24.18
N GLY A 261 14.76 2.87 24.18
CA GLY A 261 14.06 2.20 25.30
C GLY A 261 12.61 2.64 25.51
N GLN A 262 12.04 3.37 24.55
CA GLN A 262 10.64 3.77 24.55
C GLN A 262 9.78 2.64 24.02
N ASP A 263 8.63 2.40 24.66
CA ASP A 263 7.63 1.48 24.14
C ASP A 263 6.81 2.17 23.03
N ALA A 264 7.42 2.29 21.85
CA ALA A 264 6.84 2.91 20.66
C ALA A 264 7.47 2.34 19.37
N VAL A 265 6.62 2.03 18.39
CA VAL A 265 6.99 1.54 17.06
C VAL A 265 6.06 2.13 16.00
N LEU A 266 6.60 2.42 14.82
CA LEU A 266 5.86 2.72 13.62
C LEU A 266 5.74 1.47 12.75
N ALA A 267 4.53 1.07 12.43
CA ALA A 267 4.21 -0.05 11.55
C ALA A 267 3.83 0.48 10.16
N LYS A 268 4.62 0.12 9.14
CA LYS A 268 4.38 0.50 7.74
C LYS A 268 3.28 -0.35 7.15
N LEU A 269 2.29 0.30 6.55
CA LEU A 269 1.17 -0.33 5.86
C LEU A 269 1.57 -0.74 4.43
N GLU A 270 1.03 -1.87 3.95
CA GLU A 270 1.19 -2.33 2.57
C GLU A 270 0.41 -1.47 1.56
N THR A 271 -0.77 -0.99 1.95
CA THR A 271 -1.62 -0.10 1.15
C THR A 271 -1.83 1.21 1.89
N LEU A 272 -1.85 2.32 1.14
CA LEU A 272 -2.12 3.65 1.69
C LEU A 272 -3.57 3.77 2.18
N VAL A 273 -3.77 4.55 3.24
CA VAL A 273 -5.07 4.82 3.87
C VAL A 273 -5.36 6.32 3.72
N ASP A 274 -6.17 6.64 2.73
CA ASP A 274 -6.36 8.01 2.23
C ASP A 274 -7.70 8.63 2.64
N ASP A 275 -8.64 7.81 3.12
CA ASP A 275 -9.98 8.15 3.56
C ASP A 275 -10.06 8.49 5.06
N ILE A 276 -8.91 8.54 5.75
CA ILE A 276 -8.78 8.83 7.18
C ILE A 276 -7.76 9.95 7.37
N VAL A 277 -8.15 11.02 8.06
CA VAL A 277 -7.21 12.08 8.46
C VAL A 277 -6.25 11.53 9.53
N PRO A 278 -4.92 11.52 9.32
CA PRO A 278 -3.98 11.05 10.33
C PRO A 278 -3.94 11.97 11.56
N MET A 279 -3.71 11.37 12.73
CA MET A 279 -3.67 12.07 14.01
C MET A 279 -2.38 12.91 14.13
N PRO A 280 -2.47 14.24 14.32
CA PRO A 280 -1.28 15.06 14.54
C PRO A 280 -0.66 14.77 15.91
N ILE A 281 0.67 14.76 15.99
CA ILE A 281 1.42 14.53 17.23
C ILE A 281 1.81 15.88 17.85
N ALA A 282 1.54 16.05 19.14
CA ALA A 282 1.90 17.25 19.87
C ALA A 282 3.42 17.36 20.04
N THR A 283 3.96 18.55 19.80
CA THR A 283 5.38 18.90 20.03
C THR A 283 5.65 19.45 21.43
N SER A 284 4.64 19.43 22.31
CA SER A 284 4.73 19.88 23.69
C SER A 284 4.04 18.91 24.65
N ALA A 285 4.72 18.62 25.76
CA ALA A 285 4.18 17.77 26.83
C ALA A 285 2.82 18.27 27.36
N PRO A 286 1.97 17.36 27.88
CA PRO A 286 0.86 17.75 28.74
C PRO A 286 1.37 18.20 30.12
N ALA A 287 0.61 19.07 30.78
CA ALA A 287 0.92 19.53 32.14
C ALA A 287 0.41 18.52 33.19
N ALA A 288 1.03 18.50 34.39
CA ALA A 288 0.44 17.78 35.52
C ALA A 288 -0.94 18.39 35.88
N GLY A 289 -1.91 17.52 36.14
CA GLY A 289 -3.33 17.88 36.30
C GLY A 289 -4.09 18.11 34.99
N GLN A 290 -3.44 18.05 33.82
CA GLN A 290 -4.13 18.10 32.53
C GLN A 290 -4.77 16.74 32.22
N ASP A 291 -6.02 16.76 31.77
CA ASP A 291 -6.72 15.58 31.27
C ASP A 291 -6.17 15.13 29.91
N VAL A 292 -5.98 13.82 29.77
CA VAL A 292 -5.63 13.13 28.52
C VAL A 292 -6.65 12.02 28.29
N ALA A 293 -7.30 12.05 27.13
CA ALA A 293 -8.29 11.05 26.72
C ALA A 293 -7.60 9.92 25.95
N PHE A 294 -7.58 8.71 26.50
CA PHE A 294 -7.05 7.53 25.82
C PHE A 294 -8.19 6.76 25.16
N THR A 295 -8.09 6.52 23.84
CA THR A 295 -9.08 5.76 23.08
C THR A 295 -8.48 4.44 22.60
N GLY A 296 -9.05 3.30 22.98
CA GLY A 296 -8.49 1.99 22.60
C GLY A 296 -9.48 0.83 22.62
N PHE A 297 -8.97 -0.34 22.23
CA PHE A 297 -9.71 -1.60 22.06
C PHE A 297 -9.36 -2.66 23.13
N GLY A 298 -8.73 -2.26 24.23
CA GLY A 298 -8.38 -3.15 25.34
C GLY A 298 -9.58 -3.62 26.16
N ARG A 299 -9.32 -4.55 27.09
CA ARG A 299 -10.36 -5.14 27.95
C ARG A 299 -11.20 -4.09 28.67
N THR A 300 -12.34 -4.54 29.13
CA THR A 300 -13.28 -3.76 29.91
C THR A 300 -13.44 -4.43 31.28
N ASN A 301 -14.40 -3.99 32.10
CA ASN A 301 -14.78 -4.74 33.31
C ASN A 301 -15.57 -6.04 33.03
N ASN A 302 -15.97 -6.31 31.78
CA ASN A 302 -16.87 -7.41 31.42
C ASN A 302 -16.67 -8.05 30.04
N VAL A 303 -15.72 -7.55 29.22
CA VAL A 303 -15.39 -8.02 27.86
C VAL A 303 -13.88 -8.05 27.72
N TRP A 304 -13.32 -9.12 27.14
CA TRP A 304 -11.86 -9.32 27.10
C TRP A 304 -11.19 -8.99 25.75
N VAL A 305 -11.85 -9.12 24.59
CA VAL A 305 -11.35 -8.53 23.33
C VAL A 305 -12.44 -7.71 22.63
N PRO A 306 -12.70 -6.45 23.05
CA PRO A 306 -13.68 -5.61 22.39
C PRO A 306 -13.45 -5.44 20.88
N LEU A 307 -14.56 -5.31 20.16
CA LEU A 307 -14.61 -4.88 18.76
C LEU A 307 -15.01 -3.40 18.62
N ALA A 308 -15.42 -2.76 19.73
CA ALA A 308 -15.73 -1.34 19.81
C ALA A 308 -14.72 -0.63 20.70
N SER A 309 -14.15 0.47 20.21
CA SER A 309 -13.22 1.31 20.97
C SER A 309 -13.92 2.03 22.12
N ARG A 310 -13.16 2.34 23.18
CA ARG A 310 -13.62 3.13 24.31
C ARG A 310 -12.66 4.25 24.62
N THR A 311 -13.19 5.41 24.97
CA THR A 311 -12.41 6.57 25.40
C THR A 311 -12.55 6.74 26.90
N ASN A 312 -11.41 6.80 27.60
CA ASN A 312 -11.32 7.05 29.04
C ASN A 312 -10.38 8.24 29.28
N THR A 313 -10.79 9.19 30.12
CA THR A 313 -10.00 10.40 30.41
C THR A 313 -9.29 10.27 31.75
N TYR A 314 -8.00 10.63 31.77
CA TYR A 314 -7.14 10.55 32.94
C TYR A 314 -6.38 11.85 33.16
N PRO A 315 -6.37 12.42 34.38
CA PRO A 315 -5.46 13.51 34.70
C PRO A 315 -4.02 12.98 34.78
N VAL A 316 -3.09 13.70 34.17
CA VAL A 316 -1.65 13.43 34.25
C VAL A 316 -1.17 13.70 35.68
N THR A 317 -0.62 12.68 36.33
CA THR A 317 -0.10 12.77 37.71
C THR A 317 1.41 13.02 37.76
N ALA A 318 2.16 12.59 36.74
CA ALA A 318 3.59 12.83 36.62
C ALA A 318 4.04 12.94 35.15
N VAL A 319 5.08 13.73 34.90
CA VAL A 319 5.73 13.86 33.59
C VAL A 319 7.23 13.64 33.79
N ASN A 320 7.74 12.53 33.25
CA ASN A 320 9.14 12.13 33.29
C ASN A 320 9.83 12.48 31.96
N SER A 321 11.13 12.23 31.83
CA SER A 321 11.91 12.57 30.63
C SER A 321 11.37 11.97 29.32
N ALA A 322 10.90 10.72 29.34
CA ALA A 322 10.41 10.01 28.16
C ALA A 322 8.94 9.54 28.26
N THR A 323 8.37 9.52 29.46
CA THR A 323 7.03 8.99 29.75
C THR A 323 6.20 9.97 30.57
N LEU A 324 4.88 9.77 30.57
CA LEU A 324 3.99 10.36 31.55
C LEU A 324 3.28 9.25 32.33
N THR A 325 2.79 9.61 33.52
CA THR A 325 1.87 8.80 34.31
C THR A 325 0.55 9.54 34.38
N ALA A 326 -0.56 8.83 34.13
CA ALA A 326 -1.91 9.36 34.29
C ALA A 326 -2.74 8.36 35.10
N ALA A 327 -3.59 8.84 36.01
CA ALA A 327 -4.31 7.98 36.94
C ALA A 327 -5.70 8.51 37.28
N ALA A 328 -6.69 7.60 37.31
CA ALA A 328 -8.08 7.92 37.62
C ALA A 328 -8.72 6.81 38.45
N SER A 329 -9.81 7.12 39.15
CA SER A 329 -10.62 6.13 39.86
C SER A 329 -11.72 5.60 38.94
N GLY A 330 -11.83 4.27 38.82
CA GLY A 330 -12.93 3.60 38.10
C GLY A 330 -12.82 3.55 36.58
N ALA A 331 -11.84 4.23 35.98
CA ALA A 331 -11.45 4.08 34.58
C ALA A 331 -10.07 3.45 34.50
N SER A 332 -9.88 2.48 33.61
CA SER A 332 -8.63 1.73 33.44
C SER A 332 -8.34 1.47 31.98
N LEU A 333 -7.07 1.57 31.58
CA LEU A 333 -6.58 0.95 30.35
C LEU A 333 -6.19 -0.48 30.67
N CYS A 334 -6.56 -1.40 29.79
CA CYS A 334 -6.42 -2.83 30.00
C CYS A 334 -5.59 -3.48 28.89
N LEU A 335 -5.30 -4.78 29.02
CA LEU A 335 -4.69 -5.54 27.93
C LEU A 335 -5.44 -5.30 26.60
N GLY A 336 -4.71 -4.95 25.54
CA GLY A 336 -5.23 -4.53 24.24
C GLY A 336 -5.24 -3.00 24.02
N ASP A 337 -5.12 -2.18 25.08
CA ASP A 337 -4.92 -0.73 24.97
C ASP A 337 -3.45 -0.32 24.74
N GLY A 338 -2.53 -1.27 24.62
CA GLY A 338 -1.13 -0.98 24.26
C GLY A 338 -1.09 -0.29 22.91
N GLY A 339 -0.41 0.86 22.83
CA GLY A 339 -0.41 1.71 21.65
C GLY A 339 -1.61 2.66 21.53
N ALA A 340 -2.53 2.69 22.50
CA ALA A 340 -3.67 3.62 22.46
C ALA A 340 -3.21 5.09 22.50
N PRO A 341 -3.72 5.97 21.62
CA PRO A 341 -3.41 7.39 21.64
C PRO A 341 -4.04 8.04 22.87
N GLY A 342 -3.20 8.67 23.70
CA GLY A 342 -3.63 9.70 24.61
C GLY A 342 -3.72 11.02 23.85
N VAL A 343 -4.93 11.52 23.64
CA VAL A 343 -5.22 12.78 22.94
C VAL A 343 -5.57 13.90 23.90
N ARG A 344 -5.16 15.11 23.50
CA ARG A 344 -5.53 16.41 24.07
C ARG A 344 -6.20 17.22 22.97
N SER A 345 -7.40 17.71 23.22
CA SER A 345 -8.05 18.69 22.35
C SER A 345 -7.52 20.10 22.63
N VAL A 346 -7.10 20.81 21.59
CA VAL A 346 -6.67 22.22 21.63
C VAL A 346 -7.43 22.95 20.53
N ASP A 347 -8.24 23.95 20.89
CA ASP A 347 -9.05 24.76 19.96
C ASP A 347 -9.89 23.93 18.96
N GLY A 348 -10.40 22.77 19.41
CA GLY A 348 -11.19 21.83 18.61
C GLY A 348 -10.38 20.86 17.75
N THR A 349 -9.04 20.88 17.83
CA THR A 349 -8.15 19.94 17.18
C THR A 349 -7.60 18.93 18.19
N ASP A 350 -7.88 17.65 17.99
CA ASP A 350 -7.31 16.58 18.81
C ASP A 350 -5.86 16.30 18.41
N THR A 351 -4.96 16.28 19.39
CA THR A 351 -3.51 16.08 19.21
C THR A 351 -3.01 14.95 20.10
N LEU A 352 -2.24 14.03 19.53
CA LEU A 352 -1.63 12.91 20.27
C LEU A 352 -0.51 13.44 21.17
N VAL A 353 -0.73 13.36 22.49
CA VAL A 353 0.23 13.74 23.53
C VAL A 353 0.89 12.52 24.19
N ALA A 354 0.35 11.32 24.01
CA ALA A 354 0.88 10.10 24.60
C ALA A 354 0.54 8.83 23.79
N VAL A 355 1.31 7.76 24.00
CA VAL A 355 1.04 6.39 23.51
C VAL A 355 1.04 5.45 24.72
N ALA A 356 -0.10 4.84 25.03
CA ALA A 356 -0.22 3.96 26.19
C ALA A 356 0.71 2.73 26.09
N SER A 357 1.37 2.38 27.19
CA SER A 357 2.34 1.28 27.24
C SER A 357 1.97 0.26 28.33
N GLN A 358 1.81 0.74 29.57
CA GLN A 358 1.61 -0.11 30.75
C GLN A 358 0.44 0.40 31.60
N SER A 359 -0.29 -0.48 32.26
CA SER A 359 -1.26 -0.10 33.30
C SER A 359 -1.43 -1.18 34.37
N THR A 360 -1.83 -0.76 35.58
CA THR A 360 -2.03 -1.62 36.76
C THR A 360 -3.14 -2.66 36.62
N GLN A 361 -3.91 -2.68 35.52
CA GLN A 361 -5.04 -3.60 35.27
C GLN A 361 -6.18 -3.55 36.30
N THR A 362 -6.20 -2.56 37.19
CA THR A 362 -7.23 -2.38 38.24
C THR A 362 -8.64 -2.45 37.65
N GLY A 363 -9.48 -3.41 38.03
CA GLY A 363 -10.85 -3.54 37.50
C GLY A 363 -10.99 -4.02 36.05
N CYS A 364 -9.90 -4.39 35.38
CA CYS A 364 -9.93 -5.04 34.07
C CYS A 364 -10.39 -6.50 34.18
N TYR A 365 -11.17 -6.98 33.21
CA TYR A 365 -11.72 -8.34 33.21
C TYR A 365 -10.60 -9.39 33.15
N GLY A 366 -10.66 -10.36 34.07
CA GLY A 366 -9.62 -11.40 34.21
C GLY A 366 -8.30 -10.96 34.85
N SER A 367 -8.23 -9.74 35.41
CA SER A 367 -7.02 -9.28 36.13
C SER A 367 -6.89 -9.82 37.55
N GLY A 368 -8.00 -10.28 38.16
CA GLY A 368 -8.10 -10.56 39.59
C GLY A 368 -8.11 -9.31 40.49
N LEU A 369 -7.95 -8.11 39.92
CA LEU A 369 -7.87 -6.85 40.68
C LEU A 369 -9.23 -6.14 40.69
N PRO A 370 -9.75 -5.73 41.87
CA PRO A 370 -11.01 -5.01 41.96
C PRO A 370 -10.91 -3.61 41.33
N ALA A 371 -12.06 -3.01 40.99
CA ALA A 371 -12.12 -1.63 40.53
C ALA A 371 -11.65 -0.65 41.64
N GLY A 372 -10.93 0.40 41.25
CA GLY A 372 -10.28 1.35 42.14
C GLY A 372 -9.47 2.37 41.34
N THR A 373 -8.40 2.92 41.92
CA THR A 373 -7.47 3.78 41.19
C THR A 373 -6.62 2.95 40.23
N ALA A 374 -6.70 3.25 38.93
CA ALA A 374 -5.78 2.71 37.93
C ALA A 374 -4.68 3.73 37.61
N SER A 375 -3.49 3.24 37.34
CA SER A 375 -2.35 4.05 36.89
C SER A 375 -1.87 3.53 35.54
N THR A 376 -1.71 4.45 34.59
CA THR A 376 -1.20 4.19 33.23
C THR A 376 0.15 4.89 33.06
N ILE A 377 1.14 4.17 32.53
CA ILE A 377 2.39 4.75 32.02
C ILE A 377 2.30 4.77 30.49
N ALA A 378 2.62 5.92 29.90
CA ALA A 378 2.55 6.14 28.46
C ALA A 378 3.81 6.84 27.94
N THR A 379 4.28 6.45 26.76
CA THR A 379 5.35 7.13 26.03
C THR A 379 4.88 8.52 25.63
N ARG A 380 5.67 9.56 25.88
CA ARG A 380 5.31 10.96 25.56
C ARG A 380 5.35 11.24 24.06
N GLY A 381 4.27 11.80 23.52
CA GLY A 381 4.14 12.21 22.13
C GLY A 381 5.21 13.21 21.69
N ASP A 382 5.52 14.19 22.53
CA ASP A 382 6.49 15.25 22.20
C ASP A 382 7.94 14.77 22.12
N ILE A 383 8.27 13.67 22.79
CA ILE A 383 9.60 13.05 22.71
C ILE A 383 9.73 12.20 21.44
N ILE A 384 8.65 11.56 20.98
CA ILE A 384 8.66 10.73 19.76
C ILE A 384 8.35 11.52 18.49
N ALA A 385 7.74 12.72 18.58
CA ALA A 385 7.30 13.52 17.43
C ALA A 385 8.40 13.74 16.36
N GLY A 386 9.61 14.10 16.78
CA GLY A 386 10.74 14.30 15.85
C GLY A 386 11.21 13.00 15.18
N TRP A 387 11.18 11.88 15.91
CA TRP A 387 11.49 10.56 15.34
C TRP A 387 10.38 10.06 14.40
N VAL A 388 9.11 10.30 14.73
CA VAL A 388 7.99 9.98 13.82
C VAL A 388 8.11 10.79 12.55
N ALA A 389 8.29 12.11 12.63
CA ALA A 389 8.47 12.97 11.46
C ALA A 389 9.66 12.49 10.59
N ALA A 390 10.82 12.22 11.18
CA ALA A 390 11.99 11.73 10.45
C ALA A 390 11.80 10.32 9.86
N THR A 391 11.07 9.44 10.52
CA THR A 391 10.78 8.07 10.04
C THR A 391 9.76 8.08 8.92
N VAL A 392 8.67 8.83 9.09
CA VAL A 392 7.70 9.06 8.02
C VAL A 392 8.43 9.69 6.83
N GLN A 393 9.26 10.73 7.01
CA GLN A 393 10.07 11.33 5.93
C GLN A 393 10.98 10.34 5.20
N LYS A 394 11.66 9.42 5.89
CA LYS A 394 12.42 8.32 5.25
C LYS A 394 11.53 7.29 4.55
N GLY A 395 10.30 7.14 5.04
CA GLY A 395 9.31 6.16 4.57
C GLY A 395 8.35 6.66 3.51
N LEU A 396 8.27 7.99 3.33
CA LEU A 396 7.66 8.66 2.18
C LEU A 396 8.29 8.06 0.93
N ASP A 397 7.47 7.86 -0.08
CA ASP A 397 7.93 7.51 -1.40
C ASP A 397 8.84 8.64 -1.93
N THR A 398 10.15 8.46 -1.77
CA THR A 398 11.18 9.29 -2.37
C THR A 398 11.33 8.93 -3.85
N THR A 399 10.21 8.80 -4.58
CA THR A 399 10.21 8.82 -6.04
C THR A 399 10.85 10.15 -6.40
N PRO A 400 12.09 10.16 -6.94
CA PRO A 400 12.80 11.40 -7.13
C PRO A 400 11.94 12.32 -7.99
N VAL A 401 11.95 13.62 -7.69
CA VAL A 401 11.60 14.61 -8.70
C VAL A 401 12.46 14.28 -9.92
N ALA A 402 11.86 14.15 -11.10
CA ALA A 402 12.60 13.73 -12.28
C ALA A 402 13.77 14.72 -12.48
N ALA A 403 14.95 14.24 -12.87
CA ALA A 403 16.14 15.10 -12.90
C ALA A 403 15.94 16.36 -13.78
N ALA A 404 15.08 16.27 -14.80
CA ALA A 404 14.60 17.40 -15.59
C ALA A 404 13.79 18.41 -14.75
N ASP A 405 12.72 17.96 -14.08
CA ASP A 405 11.88 18.78 -13.17
C ASP A 405 12.72 19.44 -12.06
N GLN A 406 13.64 18.68 -11.46
CA GLN A 406 14.55 19.17 -10.44
C GLN A 406 15.44 20.28 -11.01
N THR A 407 15.97 20.07 -12.22
CA THR A 407 16.79 21.07 -12.92
C THR A 407 15.97 22.33 -13.26
N LEU A 408 14.72 22.20 -13.68
CA LEU A 408 13.82 23.35 -13.92
C LEU A 408 13.60 24.16 -12.64
N ALA A 409 13.29 23.50 -11.53
CA ALA A 409 13.11 24.14 -10.24
C ALA A 409 14.40 24.82 -9.74
N GLN A 410 15.55 24.15 -9.84
CA GLN A 410 16.87 24.72 -9.51
C GLN A 410 17.16 25.97 -10.35
N GLN A 411 16.86 25.94 -11.65
CA GLN A 411 17.03 27.10 -12.55
C GLN A 411 16.13 28.26 -12.14
N ILE A 412 14.87 28.01 -11.76
CA ILE A 412 13.95 29.05 -11.25
C ILE A 412 14.50 29.65 -9.96
N VAL A 413 14.80 28.83 -8.95
CA VAL A 413 15.31 29.25 -7.63
C VAL A 413 16.59 30.08 -7.77
N ALA A 414 17.54 29.63 -8.59
CA ALA A 414 18.83 30.29 -8.77
C ALA A 414 18.74 31.71 -9.34
N THR A 415 17.61 32.12 -9.93
CA THR A 415 17.40 33.52 -10.37
C THR A 415 17.15 34.49 -9.22
N GLY A 416 16.60 34.03 -8.10
CA GLY A 416 16.07 34.89 -7.04
C GLY A 416 14.88 35.76 -7.44
N ARG A 417 14.16 35.42 -8.53
CA ARG A 417 13.08 36.24 -9.11
C ARG A 417 11.65 35.76 -8.82
N VAL A 418 11.50 34.63 -8.10
CA VAL A 418 10.21 34.15 -7.59
C VAL A 418 10.13 34.44 -6.10
N SER A 419 8.96 34.87 -5.67
CA SER A 419 8.65 35.24 -4.28
C SER A 419 7.24 34.77 -3.88
N GLY A 420 6.94 34.79 -2.58
CA GLY A 420 5.74 34.19 -2.00
C GLY A 420 6.13 33.00 -1.12
N THR A 421 5.90 33.09 0.19
CA THR A 421 6.54 32.22 1.19
C THR A 421 6.30 30.73 0.97
N GLU A 422 5.04 30.33 0.77
CA GLU A 422 4.66 28.92 0.64
C GLU A 422 4.97 28.40 -0.77
N ALA A 423 4.63 29.16 -1.81
CA ALA A 423 4.92 28.83 -3.20
C ALA A 423 6.43 28.66 -3.49
N LEU A 424 7.28 29.55 -2.95
CA LEU A 424 8.73 29.43 -3.09
C LEU A 424 9.27 28.20 -2.34
N ALA A 425 8.70 27.85 -1.17
CA ALA A 425 9.07 26.64 -0.45
C ALA A 425 8.70 25.35 -1.21
N GLN A 426 7.57 25.35 -1.93
CA GLN A 426 7.17 24.24 -2.81
C GLN A 426 8.16 24.08 -3.99
N ILE A 427 8.54 25.17 -4.66
CA ILE A 427 9.53 25.13 -5.75
C ILE A 427 10.92 24.74 -5.23
N GLN A 428 11.31 25.20 -4.03
CA GLN A 428 12.56 24.80 -3.38
C GLN A 428 12.60 23.30 -3.08
N ALA A 429 11.53 22.71 -2.56
CA ALA A 429 11.44 21.27 -2.33
C ALA A 429 11.66 20.46 -3.63
N TYR A 430 11.09 20.95 -4.74
CA TYR A 430 11.34 20.40 -6.08
C TYR A 430 12.81 20.52 -6.50
N ALA A 431 13.44 21.67 -6.28
CA ALA A 431 14.85 21.91 -6.59
C ALA A 431 15.79 21.00 -5.77
N ASP A 432 15.41 20.68 -4.53
CA ASP A 432 16.13 19.77 -3.66
C ASP A 432 15.88 18.28 -3.97
N GLY A 433 14.91 17.98 -4.84
CA GLY A 433 14.65 16.63 -5.39
C GLY A 433 13.40 15.93 -4.86
N PHE A 434 12.52 16.63 -4.13
CA PHE A 434 11.41 16.04 -3.38
C PHE A 434 10.02 16.48 -3.88
N LYS A 435 9.16 15.51 -4.26
CA LYS A 435 7.76 15.74 -4.68
C LYS A 435 6.82 16.02 -3.50
N ARG A 436 7.11 15.38 -2.36
CA ARG A 436 6.40 15.53 -1.08
C ARG A 436 7.40 15.90 0.01
N GLY A 437 7.03 16.77 0.93
CA GLY A 437 7.94 17.12 2.03
C GLY A 437 7.66 18.38 2.83
N HIS A 438 6.67 19.22 2.48
CA HIS A 438 6.38 20.39 3.31
C HIS A 438 5.53 20.00 4.53
N LEU A 439 6.13 20.19 5.71
CA LEU A 439 5.50 19.99 7.01
C LEU A 439 4.75 21.27 7.41
N ILE A 440 3.44 21.32 7.20
CA ILE A 440 2.60 22.48 7.51
C ILE A 440 1.68 22.10 8.67
N GLY A 441 1.74 22.86 9.78
CA GLY A 441 0.91 22.60 10.96
C GLY A 441 1.11 21.20 11.59
N GLY A 442 2.26 20.57 11.38
CA GLY A 442 2.54 19.20 11.84
C GLY A 442 2.04 18.09 10.90
N GLN A 443 1.49 18.42 9.74
CA GLN A 443 1.09 17.46 8.70
C GLN A 443 2.05 17.53 7.50
N ILE A 444 2.43 16.37 6.97
CA ILE A 444 3.14 16.28 5.69
C ILE A 444 2.10 16.27 4.57
N ARG A 445 2.22 17.20 3.62
CA ARG A 445 1.25 17.38 2.53
C ARG A 445 1.87 17.05 1.17
N ASP A 446 1.01 16.65 0.23
CA ASP A 446 1.40 16.41 -1.15
C ASP A 446 1.48 17.77 -1.87
N CYS A 447 2.70 18.21 -2.15
CA CYS A 447 2.99 19.51 -2.75
C CYS A 447 3.41 19.37 -4.22
N THR A 448 2.93 18.33 -4.89
CA THR A 448 3.23 18.08 -6.30
C THR A 448 2.87 19.31 -7.13
N ILE A 449 3.84 19.80 -7.90
CA ILE A 449 3.68 20.80 -8.95
C ILE A 449 3.68 20.05 -10.29
N ASP A 450 2.75 20.39 -11.19
CA ASP A 450 2.75 19.84 -12.54
C ASP A 450 4.03 20.26 -13.30
N PRO A 451 4.82 19.33 -13.87
CA PRO A 451 5.99 19.67 -14.68
C PRO A 451 5.72 20.65 -15.82
N VAL A 452 4.48 20.70 -16.33
CA VAL A 452 4.04 21.66 -17.35
C VAL A 452 3.99 23.09 -16.78
N ILE A 453 3.44 23.26 -15.57
CA ILE A 453 3.42 24.54 -14.86
C ILE A 453 4.85 24.95 -14.49
N LEU A 454 5.67 24.03 -13.99
CA LEU A 454 7.06 24.28 -13.66
C LEU A 454 7.89 24.70 -14.89
N SER A 455 7.68 24.05 -16.03
CA SER A 455 8.30 24.39 -17.32
C SER A 455 7.89 25.77 -17.81
N ALA A 456 6.60 26.11 -17.70
CA ALA A 456 6.08 27.43 -18.08
C ALA A 456 6.69 28.53 -17.19
N LEU A 457 6.74 28.31 -15.87
CA LEU A 457 7.39 29.21 -14.91
C LEU A 457 8.89 29.39 -15.22
N LYS A 458 9.61 28.30 -15.52
CA LYS A 458 11.02 28.37 -15.95
C LYS A 458 11.18 29.25 -17.18
N LYS A 459 10.33 29.08 -18.21
CA LYS A 459 10.41 29.86 -19.45
C LYS A 459 10.18 31.35 -19.21
N VAL A 460 9.20 31.69 -18.37
CA VAL A 460 8.85 33.08 -18.05
C VAL A 460 9.90 33.75 -17.16
N VAL A 461 10.36 33.08 -16.09
CA VAL A 461 11.28 33.66 -15.09
C VAL A 461 12.74 33.64 -15.55
N VAL A 462 13.17 32.55 -16.19
CA VAL A 462 14.57 32.33 -16.59
C VAL A 462 14.80 32.84 -18.00
N ASP A 463 14.07 32.34 -19.00
CA ASP A 463 14.35 32.65 -20.41
C ASP A 463 13.83 34.04 -20.81
N GLN A 464 12.77 34.54 -20.16
CA GLN A 464 12.12 35.82 -20.45
C GLN A 464 12.33 36.88 -19.35
N ASN A 465 13.12 36.59 -18.31
CA ASN A 465 13.53 37.51 -17.24
C ASN A 465 12.40 38.19 -16.43
N PHE A 466 11.21 37.60 -16.33
CA PHE A 466 10.17 38.12 -15.43
C PHE A 466 10.54 37.92 -13.95
N THR A 467 10.06 38.84 -13.11
CA THR A 467 10.04 38.72 -11.64
C THR A 467 8.61 38.60 -11.18
N ILE A 468 8.30 37.62 -10.33
CA ILE A 468 6.92 37.31 -9.93
C ILE A 468 6.77 37.04 -8.44
N THR A 469 5.59 37.34 -7.91
CA THR A 469 5.12 36.83 -6.62
C THR A 469 3.95 35.88 -6.86
N ILE A 470 4.11 34.63 -6.41
CA ILE A 470 3.10 33.59 -6.52
C ILE A 470 2.30 33.53 -5.22
N SER A 471 0.98 33.64 -5.32
CA SER A 471 0.04 33.54 -4.20
C SER A 471 -0.53 32.14 -4.00
N SER A 472 -0.67 31.35 -5.07
CA SER A 472 -1.14 29.96 -5.02
C SER A 472 -0.46 29.12 -6.12
N LEU A 473 -0.27 27.83 -5.82
CA LEU A 473 0.35 26.85 -6.71
C LEU A 473 -0.34 25.49 -6.50
N ASN A 474 -0.18 24.88 -5.32
CA ASN A 474 -0.96 23.71 -4.90
C ASN A 474 -1.69 23.98 -3.57
N GLU A 475 -3.02 23.94 -3.58
CA GLU A 475 -3.91 24.21 -2.44
C GLU A 475 -3.80 23.15 -1.33
N TYR A 476 -3.42 21.90 -1.64
CA TYR A 476 -3.12 20.90 -0.60
C TYR A 476 -1.95 21.32 0.30
N CYS A 477 -1.07 22.20 -0.20
CA CYS A 477 0.07 22.75 0.51
C CYS A 477 -0.04 24.24 0.88
N THR A 478 -1.25 24.80 0.84
CA THR A 478 -1.51 26.16 1.37
C THR A 478 -2.79 26.26 2.20
N THR A 479 -3.76 25.33 2.05
CA THR A 479 -5.06 25.40 2.74
C THR A 479 -5.42 24.14 3.52
N ALA A 480 -6.18 24.28 4.60
CA ALA A 480 -6.65 23.14 5.41
C ALA A 480 -7.75 22.31 4.70
N THR A 481 -8.49 22.93 3.77
CA THR A 481 -9.59 22.33 3.02
C THR A 481 -9.52 22.78 1.55
N PRO A 482 -8.79 22.05 0.70
CA PRO A 482 -8.65 22.36 -0.73
C PRO A 482 -9.99 22.33 -1.47
N SER A 483 -10.14 23.21 -2.47
CA SER A 483 -11.34 23.30 -3.30
C SER A 483 -11.47 22.11 -4.24
N ALA A 484 -12.58 21.36 -4.14
CA ALA A 484 -12.81 20.19 -4.97
C ALA A 484 -12.91 20.46 -6.50
N THR A 485 -12.97 21.73 -6.92
CA THR A 485 -13.15 22.15 -8.32
C THR A 485 -12.01 22.99 -8.90
N SER A 486 -11.14 23.55 -8.05
CA SER A 486 -9.99 24.39 -8.45
C SER A 486 -8.87 23.56 -9.08
N TYR A 487 -8.18 24.03 -10.12
CA TYR A 487 -7.00 23.33 -10.66
C TYR A 487 -5.76 23.38 -9.74
N HIS A 488 -5.78 24.20 -8.68
CA HIS A 488 -4.82 24.10 -7.59
C HIS A 488 -5.04 22.88 -6.67
N ALA A 489 -6.18 22.19 -6.78
CA ALA A 489 -6.59 21.07 -5.91
C ALA A 489 -7.22 19.86 -6.67
N LYS A 490 -7.61 20.01 -7.93
CA LYS A 490 -8.04 18.90 -8.79
C LYS A 490 -6.85 17.95 -9.01
N ASN A 491 -7.09 16.63 -9.03
CA ASN A 491 -6.06 15.61 -9.33
C ASN A 491 -4.79 15.66 -8.45
N ASN A 492 -4.91 16.01 -7.16
CA ASN A 492 -3.81 16.29 -6.20
C ASN A 492 -3.15 17.67 -6.33
N GLY A 493 -3.68 18.54 -7.20
CA GLY A 493 -3.31 19.95 -7.28
C GLY A 493 -2.01 20.24 -8.04
N GLY A 494 -1.62 21.51 -8.04
CA GLY A 494 -0.40 21.96 -8.72
C GLY A 494 -0.51 22.13 -10.23
N HIS A 495 -1.72 22.06 -10.80
CA HIS A 495 -2.00 22.27 -12.24
C HIS A 495 -2.33 23.73 -12.58
N ALA A 496 -2.19 24.66 -11.63
CA ALA A 496 -2.46 26.07 -11.81
C ALA A 496 -1.49 26.95 -11.02
N VAL A 497 -1.40 28.23 -11.38
CA VAL A 497 -0.57 29.23 -10.69
C VAL A 497 -1.26 30.59 -10.65
N ASP A 498 -1.30 31.18 -9.44
CA ASP A 498 -1.79 32.54 -9.21
C ASP A 498 -0.62 33.50 -9.00
N ILE A 499 -0.52 34.52 -9.85
CA ILE A 499 0.58 35.49 -9.83
C ILE A 499 0.06 36.87 -9.39
N SER A 500 0.34 37.26 -8.15
CA SER A 500 -0.16 38.49 -7.51
C SER A 500 0.71 39.73 -7.75
N VAL A 501 1.96 39.56 -8.17
CA VAL A 501 2.86 40.67 -8.56
C VAL A 501 3.67 40.27 -9.79
N VAL A 502 3.80 41.19 -10.74
CA VAL A 502 4.54 41.02 -12.00
C VAL A 502 5.51 42.20 -12.17
N ASN A 503 6.81 41.93 -12.23
CA ASN A 503 7.89 42.92 -12.37
C ASN A 503 7.78 44.09 -11.36
N GLY A 504 7.39 43.77 -10.11
CA GLY A 504 7.21 44.75 -9.03
C GLY A 504 5.88 45.52 -9.04
N VAL A 505 4.98 45.24 -9.99
CA VAL A 505 3.64 45.83 -10.08
C VAL A 505 2.62 44.81 -9.60
N ALA A 506 1.72 45.20 -8.69
CA ALA A 506 0.62 44.32 -8.26
C ALA A 506 -0.30 44.00 -9.45
N ALA A 507 -0.63 42.73 -9.60
CA ALA A 507 -1.47 42.25 -10.69
C ALA A 507 -2.93 42.68 -10.49
N THR A 508 -3.60 43.05 -11.59
CA THR A 508 -5.06 43.31 -11.60
C THR A 508 -5.76 42.59 -12.75
N GLY A 509 -5.05 41.70 -13.43
CA GLY A 509 -5.46 41.03 -14.66
C GLY A 509 -5.38 41.90 -15.92
N ASN A 510 -4.99 43.18 -15.85
CA ASN A 510 -4.99 44.07 -17.03
C ASN A 510 -3.98 45.24 -16.99
N THR A 511 -2.99 45.22 -16.11
CA THR A 511 -1.83 46.11 -16.23
C THR A 511 -1.01 45.79 -17.50
N ALA A 512 -0.13 46.70 -17.92
CA ALA A 512 0.79 46.42 -19.03
C ALA A 512 1.69 45.20 -18.74
N GLN A 513 2.01 44.97 -17.46
CA GLN A 513 2.75 43.82 -16.96
C GLN A 513 1.92 42.54 -17.06
N ASP A 514 0.63 42.58 -16.71
CA ASP A 514 -0.31 41.45 -16.84
C ASP A 514 -0.48 41.03 -18.31
N GLN A 515 -0.62 41.99 -19.22
CA GLN A 515 -0.73 41.75 -20.66
C GLN A 515 0.55 41.14 -21.26
N ALA A 516 1.71 41.63 -20.82
CA ALA A 516 3.00 41.05 -21.19
C ALA A 516 3.16 39.61 -20.66
N LEU A 517 2.80 39.37 -19.39
CA LEU A 517 2.84 38.03 -18.77
C LEU A 517 1.88 37.05 -19.46
N ALA A 518 0.64 37.46 -19.79
CA ALA A 518 -0.31 36.62 -20.50
C ALA A 518 0.22 36.21 -21.89
N THR A 519 0.82 37.15 -22.63
CA THR A 519 1.46 36.87 -23.92
C THR A 519 2.64 35.88 -23.79
N ALA A 520 3.42 36.03 -22.72
CA ALA A 520 4.50 35.11 -22.37
C ALA A 520 3.97 33.70 -22.06
N MET A 521 2.95 33.61 -21.21
CA MET A 521 2.30 32.36 -20.79
C MET A 521 1.60 31.64 -21.94
N PHE A 522 0.94 32.34 -22.88
CA PHE A 522 0.41 31.73 -24.11
C PHE A 522 1.47 31.05 -24.98
N THR A 523 2.74 31.45 -24.82
CA THR A 523 3.89 30.84 -25.51
C THR A 523 4.60 29.79 -24.63
N ALA A 524 4.29 29.73 -23.33
CA ALA A 524 4.98 28.89 -22.35
C ALA A 524 4.16 27.68 -21.91
N LEU A 525 2.84 27.84 -21.77
CA LEU A 525 1.91 26.82 -21.33
C LEU A 525 1.22 26.19 -22.57
N PRO A 526 1.33 24.87 -22.79
CA PRO A 526 0.67 24.20 -23.91
C PRO A 526 -0.84 24.06 -23.68
N ALA A 527 -1.61 24.08 -24.77
CA ALA A 527 -3.03 23.75 -24.74
C ALA A 527 -3.24 22.22 -24.58
N PRO A 528 -4.33 21.75 -23.96
CA PRO A 528 -5.44 22.55 -23.44
C PRO A 528 -5.09 23.20 -22.09
N ALA A 529 -5.46 24.47 -21.96
CA ALA A 529 -5.11 25.34 -20.82
C ALA A 529 -6.21 26.39 -20.59
N GLY A 530 -6.14 27.14 -19.50
CA GLY A 530 -7.05 28.24 -19.19
C GLY A 530 -6.33 29.48 -18.69
N ILE A 531 -6.96 30.62 -18.89
CA ILE A 531 -6.60 31.90 -18.27
C ILE A 531 -7.82 32.48 -17.57
N GLY A 532 -7.64 32.92 -16.32
CA GLY A 532 -8.72 33.52 -15.54
C GLY A 532 -8.89 35.02 -15.77
N GLN A 533 -9.80 35.59 -14.98
CA GLN A 533 -10.01 37.03 -14.82
C GLN A 533 -10.41 37.75 -16.11
N VAL A 534 -11.18 37.08 -16.96
CA VAL A 534 -11.55 37.65 -18.26
C VAL A 534 -12.52 38.83 -18.14
N ALA A 535 -13.22 38.95 -17.02
CA ALA A 535 -14.01 40.13 -16.64
C ALA A 535 -13.16 41.36 -16.26
N CYS A 536 -11.87 41.20 -15.93
CA CYS A 536 -10.99 42.28 -15.48
C CYS A 536 -10.28 43.01 -16.64
N ARG A 537 -10.43 42.52 -17.87
CA ARG A 537 -9.68 42.95 -19.06
C ARG A 537 -10.61 43.10 -20.29
N PRO A 538 -10.28 43.96 -21.28
CA PRO A 538 -10.93 43.93 -22.58
C PRO A 538 -10.82 42.54 -23.22
N ALA A 539 -11.77 42.21 -24.11
CA ALA A 539 -11.89 40.88 -24.73
C ALA A 539 -10.54 40.34 -25.24
N LEU A 540 -10.02 39.32 -24.56
CA LEU A 540 -8.70 38.76 -24.81
C LEU A 540 -8.76 37.70 -25.91
N THR A 541 -7.96 37.85 -26.96
CA THR A 541 -7.76 36.79 -27.96
C THR A 541 -6.79 35.77 -27.40
N VAL A 542 -7.30 34.57 -27.09
CA VAL A 542 -6.51 33.44 -26.58
C VAL A 542 -6.13 32.48 -27.71
N PRO A 543 -5.05 31.68 -27.58
CA PRO A 543 -4.71 30.65 -28.56
C PRO A 543 -5.79 29.57 -28.67
N ASN A 544 -5.79 28.81 -29.78
CA ASN A 544 -6.71 27.70 -29.94
C ASN A 544 -6.51 26.63 -28.84
N GLY A 545 -7.60 26.12 -28.27
CA GLY A 545 -7.56 25.19 -27.14
C GLY A 545 -7.37 25.84 -25.77
N TRP A 546 -7.39 27.17 -25.66
CA TRP A 546 -7.43 27.88 -24.38
C TRP A 546 -8.85 28.23 -23.93
N ALA A 547 -9.16 27.93 -22.67
CA ALA A 547 -10.36 28.36 -21.97
C ALA A 547 -10.18 29.75 -21.34
N GLN A 548 -11.32 30.36 -20.98
CA GLN A 548 -11.41 31.66 -20.31
C GLN A 548 -12.36 31.52 -19.12
N THR A 549 -11.88 31.82 -17.91
CA THR A 549 -12.65 31.70 -16.66
C THR A 549 -12.85 33.05 -15.98
N GLU A 550 -13.97 33.20 -15.26
CA GLU A 550 -14.17 34.34 -14.35
C GLU A 550 -13.49 34.05 -13.01
N GLU A 551 -12.65 35.00 -12.58
CA GLU A 551 -11.85 34.97 -11.35
C GLU A 551 -11.81 36.39 -10.78
N ASP A 552 -11.40 36.56 -9.52
CA ASP A 552 -11.24 37.90 -8.94
C ASP A 552 -10.07 38.69 -9.56
N CYS A 553 -10.14 40.03 -9.53
CA CYS A 553 -9.14 40.89 -10.17
C CYS A 553 -7.89 41.17 -9.29
N THR A 554 -7.40 40.20 -8.50
CA THR A 554 -6.27 40.42 -7.55
C THR A 554 -4.94 39.76 -7.92
N HIS A 555 -4.93 38.87 -8.91
CA HIS A 555 -3.75 38.10 -9.33
C HIS A 555 -3.64 38.03 -10.87
N ASN A 556 -3.00 37.01 -11.43
CA ASN A 556 -3.27 36.45 -12.76
C ASN A 556 -3.33 34.94 -12.59
N HIS A 557 -4.44 34.33 -12.99
CA HIS A 557 -4.65 32.89 -12.92
C HIS A 557 -4.30 32.22 -14.25
N PHE A 558 -3.46 31.18 -14.21
CA PHE A 558 -3.17 30.31 -15.35
C PHE A 558 -3.27 28.85 -14.93
N GLU A 559 -3.93 28.02 -15.73
CA GLU A 559 -4.25 26.63 -15.42
C GLU A 559 -4.01 25.71 -16.62
N TYR A 560 -3.58 24.48 -16.36
CA TYR A 560 -3.40 23.43 -17.36
C TYR A 560 -4.59 22.46 -17.30
N HIS A 561 -5.26 22.26 -18.44
CA HIS A 561 -6.46 21.43 -18.56
C HIS A 561 -6.18 20.04 -19.15
N GLY A 562 -4.94 19.78 -19.57
CA GLY A 562 -4.54 18.49 -20.10
C GLY A 562 -4.45 17.41 -19.02
N VAL A 563 -4.24 16.17 -19.45
CA VAL A 563 -3.70 15.14 -18.56
C VAL A 563 -2.28 15.61 -18.20
N PRO A 564 -1.87 15.61 -16.92
CA PRO A 564 -0.55 16.12 -16.52
C PRO A 564 0.55 15.46 -17.33
N LEU A 565 1.47 16.25 -17.92
CA LEU A 565 2.73 15.70 -18.41
C LEU A 565 3.67 15.46 -17.22
N THR A 566 3.20 14.69 -16.23
CA THR A 566 4.11 13.72 -15.64
C THR A 566 4.61 12.91 -16.82
N GLN A 567 5.90 13.05 -17.16
CA GLN A 567 6.55 12.08 -18.02
C GLN A 567 6.33 10.73 -17.31
N ALA A 568 5.39 9.93 -17.83
CA ALA A 568 5.13 8.61 -17.29
C ALA A 568 6.49 7.92 -17.29
N LYS A 569 6.96 7.45 -16.12
CA LYS A 569 8.24 6.73 -16.07
C LYS A 569 8.13 5.65 -17.14
N PRO A 570 8.94 5.71 -18.21
CA PRO A 570 8.64 4.92 -19.38
C PRO A 570 8.67 3.46 -18.93
N SER A 571 7.64 2.68 -19.30
CA SER A 571 7.53 1.28 -18.84
C SER A 571 8.67 0.40 -19.36
N PHE A 572 9.53 0.99 -20.21
CA PHE A 572 10.72 0.44 -20.83
C PHE A 572 12.03 0.91 -20.14
N ASP A 573 11.94 1.57 -18.98
CA ASP A 573 13.08 1.96 -18.14
C ASP A 573 13.57 0.78 -17.27
N LEU A 574 14.57 0.04 -17.78
CA LEU A 574 15.07 -1.20 -17.19
C LEU A 574 16.17 -0.95 -16.14
N ASN A 575 16.71 0.27 -16.12
CA ASN A 575 17.78 0.71 -15.21
C ASN A 575 17.31 1.76 -14.16
N SER A 576 16.04 2.18 -14.24
CA SER A 576 15.38 3.16 -13.37
C SER A 576 16.00 4.56 -13.35
N ASP A 577 16.67 5.01 -14.42
CA ASP A 577 17.21 6.38 -14.54
C ASP A 577 16.22 7.42 -15.12
N GLY A 578 14.99 7.00 -15.40
CA GLY A 578 13.90 7.83 -15.92
C GLY A 578 13.83 7.93 -17.45
N LYS A 579 14.61 7.13 -18.19
CA LYS A 579 14.64 7.14 -19.66
C LYS A 579 14.27 5.78 -20.22
N ALA A 580 13.67 5.76 -21.40
CA ALA A 580 13.36 4.52 -22.10
C ALA A 580 14.65 3.83 -22.59
N ASP A 581 14.83 2.56 -22.22
CA ASP A 581 15.90 1.70 -22.73
C ASP A 581 15.46 0.95 -23.99
N VAL A 582 16.42 0.39 -24.73
CA VAL A 582 16.15 -0.60 -25.79
C VAL A 582 16.75 -1.93 -25.36
N ILE A 583 16.03 -3.04 -25.54
CA ILE A 583 16.45 -4.38 -25.10
C ILE A 583 16.57 -5.31 -26.31
N GLY A 584 17.69 -6.03 -26.42
CA GLY A 584 18.04 -6.79 -27.62
C GLY A 584 18.62 -8.17 -27.33
N ILE A 585 18.23 -9.17 -28.12
CA ILE A 585 18.87 -10.50 -28.11
C ILE A 585 19.72 -10.63 -29.38
N THR A 586 21.02 -10.86 -29.20
CA THR A 586 21.97 -11.07 -30.30
C THR A 586 21.70 -12.37 -31.07
N SER A 587 22.24 -12.46 -32.28
CA SER A 587 22.34 -13.71 -33.04
C SER A 587 23.11 -14.82 -32.31
N SER A 588 23.97 -14.48 -31.35
CA SER A 588 24.64 -15.40 -30.42
C SER A 588 23.81 -15.76 -29.18
N ASN A 589 22.55 -15.31 -29.09
CA ASN A 589 21.60 -15.58 -28.01
C ASN A 589 22.01 -15.01 -26.63
N VAL A 590 22.59 -13.81 -26.64
CA VAL A 590 22.90 -13.01 -25.45
C VAL A 590 21.97 -11.81 -25.40
N LEU A 591 21.39 -11.54 -24.24
CA LEU A 591 20.55 -10.39 -23.95
C LEU A 591 21.41 -9.18 -23.59
N TYR A 592 21.16 -8.07 -24.26
CA TYR A 592 21.76 -6.76 -24.03
C TYR A 592 20.67 -5.73 -23.73
N ILE A 593 20.99 -4.76 -22.88
CA ILE A 593 20.20 -3.55 -22.69
C ILE A 593 21.05 -2.36 -23.15
N TYR A 594 20.45 -1.48 -23.96
CA TYR A 594 21.01 -0.24 -24.48
C TYR A 594 20.41 0.91 -23.68
N HIS A 595 21.26 1.59 -22.91
CA HIS A 595 20.85 2.56 -21.89
C HIS A 595 20.38 3.86 -22.55
N GLY A 596 19.12 4.23 -22.36
CA GLY A 596 18.52 5.43 -22.94
C GLY A 596 19.31 6.71 -22.64
N ASN A 597 19.38 7.64 -23.59
CA ASN A 597 19.96 8.97 -23.36
C ASN A 597 18.93 10.08 -23.12
N GLY A 598 17.62 9.80 -23.30
CA GLY A 598 16.56 10.81 -23.17
C GLY A 598 16.57 11.84 -24.30
N SER A 599 17.13 11.47 -25.45
CA SER A 599 17.25 12.31 -26.67
C SER A 599 17.19 11.43 -27.93
N GLY A 600 16.43 10.33 -27.88
CA GLY A 600 16.19 9.43 -29.01
C GLY A 600 17.33 8.45 -29.34
N GLY A 601 18.33 8.29 -28.45
CA GLY A 601 19.45 7.36 -28.60
C GLY A 601 19.85 6.70 -27.29
N TRP A 602 21.06 6.12 -27.27
CA TRP A 602 21.60 5.40 -26.11
C TRP A 602 23.02 5.85 -25.76
N THR A 603 23.40 5.69 -24.49
CA THR A 603 24.72 6.05 -23.96
C THR A 603 25.68 4.87 -24.00
N THR A 604 25.28 3.73 -23.43
CA THR A 604 26.09 2.50 -23.29
C THR A 604 25.24 1.26 -23.55
N GLN A 605 25.88 0.09 -23.67
CA GLN A 605 25.19 -1.20 -23.75
C GLN A 605 25.76 -2.17 -22.71
N THR A 606 24.88 -2.90 -22.02
CA THR A 606 25.25 -3.87 -20.99
C THR A 606 24.81 -5.27 -21.41
N SER A 607 25.73 -6.24 -21.35
CA SER A 607 25.41 -7.67 -21.50
C SER A 607 24.79 -8.18 -20.21
N VAL A 608 23.51 -8.57 -20.25
CA VAL A 608 22.76 -9.03 -19.07
C VAL A 608 22.95 -10.52 -18.83
N SER A 609 22.67 -11.36 -19.85
CA SER A 609 22.70 -12.82 -19.69
C SER A 609 22.75 -13.57 -21.03
N ALA A 610 23.28 -14.79 -21.02
CA ALA A 610 23.31 -15.68 -22.17
C ALA A 610 22.23 -16.79 -22.07
N GLY A 611 21.97 -17.49 -23.18
CA GLY A 611 21.11 -18.68 -23.20
C GLY A 611 19.71 -18.46 -23.81
N TRP A 612 19.47 -17.31 -24.43
CA TRP A 612 18.17 -16.89 -24.96
C TRP A 612 17.77 -17.56 -26.29
N ALA A 613 18.26 -18.77 -26.57
CA ALA A 613 18.06 -19.42 -27.87
C ALA A 613 16.59 -19.76 -28.18
N SER A 614 15.78 -20.00 -27.16
CA SER A 614 14.35 -20.30 -27.29
C SER A 614 13.46 -19.08 -27.50
N ALA A 615 13.94 -17.85 -27.23
CA ALA A 615 13.08 -16.67 -27.29
C ALA A 615 12.62 -16.37 -28.74
N LYS A 616 11.30 -16.41 -28.97
CA LYS A 616 10.63 -16.12 -30.25
C LYS A 616 10.16 -14.66 -30.32
N THR A 617 9.58 -14.17 -29.22
CA THR A 617 9.14 -12.78 -29.06
C THR A 617 9.56 -12.31 -27.67
N LEU A 618 10.06 -11.08 -27.60
CA LEU A 618 10.34 -10.35 -26.36
C LEU A 618 9.44 -9.12 -26.36
N ILE A 619 8.80 -8.87 -25.22
CA ILE A 619 7.91 -7.74 -24.95
C ILE A 619 8.31 -7.22 -23.57
N HIS A 620 8.19 -5.94 -23.35
CA HIS A 620 8.56 -5.28 -22.10
C HIS A 620 7.50 -4.25 -21.70
N GLY A 621 7.54 -3.84 -20.45
CA GLY A 621 6.55 -2.99 -19.80
C GLY A 621 6.56 -3.25 -18.29
N ASP A 622 5.69 -2.60 -17.53
CA ASP A 622 5.55 -2.82 -16.08
C ASP A 622 4.37 -3.78 -15.81
N TYR A 623 4.65 -5.07 -15.63
CA TYR A 623 3.62 -6.12 -15.49
C TYR A 623 3.23 -6.43 -14.05
N ASN A 624 3.83 -5.74 -13.06
CA ASN A 624 3.52 -5.88 -11.64
C ASN A 624 3.04 -4.56 -10.97
N GLY A 625 3.24 -3.41 -11.62
CA GLY A 625 2.89 -2.09 -11.11
C GLY A 625 3.89 -1.50 -10.10
N ASP A 626 5.12 -2.03 -10.02
CA ASP A 626 6.18 -1.55 -9.12
C ASP A 626 7.01 -0.40 -9.72
N GLY A 627 6.68 0.01 -10.95
CA GLY A 627 7.30 1.10 -11.67
C GLY A 627 8.63 0.74 -12.34
N LYS A 628 8.98 -0.54 -12.49
CA LYS A 628 10.24 -0.99 -13.14
C LYS A 628 9.93 -1.73 -14.44
N GLY A 629 10.88 -1.69 -15.38
CA GLY A 629 10.76 -2.45 -16.61
C GLY A 629 10.89 -3.96 -16.37
N ASP A 630 9.80 -4.69 -16.63
CA ASP A 630 9.72 -6.15 -16.68
C ASP A 630 9.84 -6.68 -18.12
N MET A 631 9.90 -8.00 -18.29
CA MET A 631 9.78 -8.66 -19.59
C MET A 631 8.74 -9.77 -19.62
N MET A 632 8.03 -9.87 -20.75
CA MET A 632 7.22 -11.00 -21.18
C MET A 632 7.88 -11.64 -22.41
N VAL A 633 8.24 -12.93 -22.31
CA VAL A 633 8.97 -13.63 -23.37
C VAL A 633 8.23 -14.88 -23.80
N VAL A 634 7.83 -14.91 -25.07
CA VAL A 634 7.28 -16.09 -25.74
C VAL A 634 8.43 -16.92 -26.29
N ASN A 635 8.52 -18.18 -25.88
CA ASN A 635 9.49 -19.14 -26.41
C ASN A 635 8.95 -19.88 -27.65
N THR A 636 9.86 -20.50 -28.41
CA THR A 636 9.55 -21.36 -29.56
C THR A 636 8.74 -22.61 -29.21
N ASP A 637 8.67 -23.01 -27.94
CA ASP A 637 7.84 -24.11 -27.43
C ASP A 637 6.41 -23.68 -27.02
N GLY A 638 6.06 -22.41 -27.22
CA GLY A 638 4.76 -21.85 -26.86
C GLY A 638 4.57 -21.50 -25.39
N THR A 639 5.62 -21.58 -24.57
CA THR A 639 5.58 -21.02 -23.21
C THR A 639 5.73 -19.51 -23.23
N LEU A 640 4.89 -18.82 -22.44
CA LEU A 640 5.05 -17.40 -22.10
C LEU A 640 5.63 -17.31 -20.69
N TRP A 641 6.78 -16.65 -20.57
CA TRP A 641 7.47 -16.44 -19.30
C TRP A 641 7.50 -14.96 -18.94
N TYR A 642 7.13 -14.71 -17.69
CA TYR A 642 7.36 -13.44 -17.00
C TYR A 642 8.78 -13.41 -16.42
N TYR A 643 9.45 -12.27 -16.55
CA TYR A 643 10.69 -11.94 -15.88
C TYR A 643 10.49 -10.59 -15.18
N GLN A 644 10.55 -10.58 -13.85
CA GLN A 644 10.46 -9.34 -13.07
C GLN A 644 11.80 -8.61 -13.12
N GLY A 645 11.80 -7.32 -13.45
CA GLY A 645 12.97 -6.46 -13.36
C GLY A 645 13.25 -6.02 -11.93
N ASP A 646 14.53 -5.90 -11.56
CA ASP A 646 14.92 -5.27 -10.29
C ASP A 646 15.11 -3.75 -10.39
N GLY A 647 15.07 -3.20 -11.61
CA GLY A 647 15.37 -1.79 -11.90
C GLY A 647 16.88 -1.48 -11.91
N ALA A 648 17.73 -2.51 -11.91
CA ALA A 648 19.18 -2.44 -11.97
C ALA A 648 19.74 -3.39 -13.05
N LEU A 649 19.00 -3.52 -14.17
CA LEU A 649 19.27 -4.42 -15.31
C LEU A 649 19.19 -5.93 -15.01
N GLY A 650 18.79 -6.33 -13.80
CA GLY A 650 18.64 -7.72 -13.39
C GLY A 650 17.20 -8.22 -13.48
N PHE A 651 17.06 -9.53 -13.65
CA PHE A 651 15.76 -10.21 -13.69
C PHE A 651 15.68 -11.34 -12.66
N PRO A 652 15.59 -11.04 -11.35
CA PRO A 652 15.70 -12.04 -10.28
C PRO A 652 14.54 -13.04 -10.24
N THR A 653 13.32 -12.63 -10.60
CA THR A 653 12.15 -13.51 -10.62
C THR A 653 11.83 -13.96 -12.05
N LYS A 654 11.66 -15.27 -12.25
CA LYS A 654 11.18 -15.86 -13.51
C LYS A 654 9.99 -16.78 -13.24
N ALA A 655 8.84 -16.51 -13.86
CA ALA A 655 7.61 -17.28 -13.67
C ALA A 655 6.97 -17.70 -15.00
N LEU A 656 6.34 -18.87 -15.04
CA LEU A 656 5.58 -19.31 -16.21
C LEU A 656 4.20 -18.65 -16.16
N ALA A 657 3.95 -17.68 -17.03
CA ALA A 657 2.68 -16.97 -17.09
C ALA A 657 1.61 -17.79 -17.84
N ALA A 658 1.97 -18.44 -18.96
CA ALA A 658 1.03 -19.23 -19.76
C ALA A 658 1.70 -20.23 -20.72
N ARG A 659 0.88 -21.05 -21.38
CA ARG A 659 1.26 -21.99 -22.46
C ARG A 659 0.36 -21.79 -23.68
N GLY A 660 0.77 -22.29 -24.86
CA GLY A 660 0.01 -22.17 -26.11
C GLY A 660 0.12 -20.80 -26.80
N TRP A 661 1.18 -20.05 -26.53
CA TRP A 661 1.43 -18.73 -27.15
C TRP A 661 2.16 -18.83 -28.50
N ASP A 662 2.63 -20.02 -28.88
CA ASP A 662 3.16 -20.34 -30.20
C ASP A 662 2.11 -20.20 -31.31
N ALA A 663 0.85 -20.56 -31.01
CA ALA A 663 -0.30 -20.48 -31.90
C ALA A 663 -0.84 -19.05 -32.09
N LYS A 664 -0.32 -18.07 -31.36
CA LYS A 664 -0.71 -16.65 -31.46
C LYS A 664 0.21 -15.89 -32.42
N GLY A 665 -0.35 -14.93 -33.15
CA GLY A 665 0.38 -14.01 -34.03
C GLY A 665 0.33 -12.57 -33.51
N LEU A 666 1.11 -11.67 -34.13
CA LEU A 666 1.09 -10.22 -33.84
C LEU A 666 1.09 -9.91 -32.33
N ILE A 667 2.08 -10.43 -31.61
CA ILE A 667 2.15 -10.36 -30.15
C ILE A 667 2.92 -9.09 -29.73
N THR A 668 2.32 -8.26 -28.88
CA THR A 668 2.87 -7.01 -28.33
C THR A 668 2.22 -6.74 -26.94
N GLY A 669 2.46 -5.59 -26.31
CA GLY A 669 1.89 -5.23 -25.01
C GLY A 669 2.74 -4.19 -24.29
N GLY A 670 2.60 -4.10 -22.96
CA GLY A 670 3.39 -3.21 -22.11
C GLY A 670 2.69 -1.90 -21.72
N ILE A 671 1.41 -1.79 -22.06
CA ILE A 671 0.51 -0.67 -21.77
C ILE A 671 -0.91 -1.19 -21.47
N ASP A 672 -1.71 -0.39 -20.77
CA ASP A 672 -3.09 -0.65 -20.38
C ASP A 672 -4.08 -0.50 -21.56
N PHE A 673 -4.90 -1.53 -21.82
CA PHE A 673 -5.99 -1.48 -22.82
C PHE A 673 -7.41 -1.55 -22.20
N ASN A 674 -7.55 -1.52 -20.86
CA ASN A 674 -8.83 -1.64 -20.15
C ASN A 674 -9.15 -0.50 -19.15
N GLY A 675 -8.18 0.33 -18.79
CA GLY A 675 -8.30 1.44 -17.85
C GLY A 675 -8.02 1.10 -16.37
N ASP A 676 -7.52 -0.09 -16.05
CA ASP A 676 -7.17 -0.53 -14.69
C ASP A 676 -5.74 -0.16 -14.25
N LYS A 677 -4.99 0.49 -15.14
CA LYS A 677 -3.61 0.98 -14.99
C LYS A 677 -2.52 -0.09 -14.90
N LYS A 678 -2.76 -1.30 -15.41
CA LYS A 678 -1.78 -2.39 -15.46
C LYS A 678 -1.37 -2.68 -16.91
N ALA A 679 -0.15 -3.15 -17.13
CA ALA A 679 0.29 -3.49 -18.47
C ALA A 679 -0.35 -4.79 -18.98
N ASP A 680 -0.96 -4.71 -20.15
CA ASP A 680 -1.58 -5.84 -20.82
C ASP A 680 -0.64 -6.49 -21.84
N LEU A 681 -1.03 -7.68 -22.30
CA LEU A 681 -0.55 -8.23 -23.57
C LEU A 681 -1.62 -8.14 -24.64
N VAL A 682 -1.20 -8.02 -25.90
CA VAL A 682 -2.06 -8.03 -27.07
C VAL A 682 -1.57 -9.11 -28.04
N ALA A 683 -2.49 -9.89 -28.61
CA ALA A 683 -2.16 -10.85 -29.64
C ALA A 683 -3.32 -11.09 -30.61
N ARG A 684 -3.00 -11.44 -31.87
CA ARG A 684 -3.96 -11.96 -32.85
C ARG A 684 -4.14 -13.45 -32.66
N GLU A 685 -5.37 -13.90 -32.48
CA GLU A 685 -5.71 -15.33 -32.41
C GLU A 685 -6.03 -15.94 -33.78
N SER A 686 -6.28 -17.25 -33.81
CA SER A 686 -6.51 -18.05 -35.03
C SER A 686 -7.80 -17.70 -35.77
N ASP A 687 -8.73 -17.00 -35.12
CA ASP A 687 -9.94 -16.44 -35.71
C ASP A 687 -9.70 -15.12 -36.48
N GLY A 688 -8.46 -14.61 -36.48
CA GLY A 688 -8.07 -13.38 -37.16
C GLY A 688 -8.37 -12.10 -36.39
N HIS A 689 -8.96 -12.18 -35.20
CA HIS A 689 -9.24 -11.02 -34.35
C HIS A 689 -8.06 -10.67 -33.44
N LEU A 690 -8.00 -9.41 -32.99
CA LEU A 690 -7.02 -8.93 -32.03
C LEU A 690 -7.62 -8.92 -30.63
N TYR A 691 -6.91 -9.52 -29.67
CA TYR A 691 -7.32 -9.63 -28.28
C TYR A 691 -6.29 -8.98 -27.36
N ALA A 692 -6.77 -8.19 -26.39
CA ALA A 692 -6.01 -7.84 -25.20
C ALA A 692 -6.19 -8.93 -24.13
N TYR A 693 -5.17 -9.11 -23.30
CA TYR A 693 -5.12 -10.01 -22.15
C TYR A 693 -4.81 -9.13 -20.95
N PRO A 694 -5.83 -8.76 -20.15
CA PRO A 694 -5.70 -7.90 -18.97
C PRO A 694 -4.59 -8.36 -18.02
N GLY A 695 -3.68 -7.46 -17.63
CA GLY A 695 -2.67 -7.73 -16.62
C GLY A 695 -3.27 -7.77 -15.22
N ASN A 696 -2.97 -8.81 -14.42
CA ASN A 696 -3.41 -8.86 -13.02
C ASN A 696 -2.55 -7.98 -12.08
N GLY A 697 -1.40 -7.48 -12.54
CA GLY A 697 -0.44 -6.72 -11.72
C GLY A 697 0.49 -7.64 -10.91
N ASN A 698 0.86 -8.79 -11.47
CA ASN A 698 1.77 -9.77 -10.87
C ASN A 698 2.42 -10.69 -11.92
N GLY A 699 2.52 -10.24 -13.18
CA GLY A 699 2.99 -11.07 -14.30
C GLY A 699 2.04 -12.18 -14.76
N THR A 700 0.79 -12.21 -14.29
CA THR A 700 -0.27 -13.10 -14.80
C THR A 700 -1.40 -12.30 -15.47
N PHE A 701 -2.27 -12.99 -16.21
CA PHE A 701 -3.31 -12.36 -17.03
C PHE A 701 -4.72 -12.86 -16.72
N GLY A 702 -5.71 -11.98 -16.86
CA GLY A 702 -7.13 -12.25 -16.72
C GLY A 702 -7.79 -12.77 -18.01
N ALA A 703 -9.11 -12.66 -18.08
CA ALA A 703 -9.90 -13.08 -19.23
C ALA A 703 -9.67 -12.14 -20.43
N LYS A 704 -9.35 -12.70 -21.60
CA LYS A 704 -9.07 -11.91 -22.82
C LYS A 704 -10.30 -11.10 -23.29
N MET A 705 -10.04 -9.91 -23.82
CA MET A 705 -11.04 -8.98 -24.38
C MET A 705 -10.77 -8.81 -25.88
N LYS A 706 -11.82 -8.82 -26.71
CA LYS A 706 -11.67 -8.57 -28.15
C LYS A 706 -11.57 -7.06 -28.40
N ILE A 707 -10.40 -6.58 -28.79
CA ILE A 707 -10.13 -5.16 -29.06
C ILE A 707 -10.11 -4.79 -30.54
N GLY A 708 -10.12 -5.78 -31.45
CA GLY A 708 -10.08 -5.51 -32.89
C GLY A 708 -10.61 -6.66 -33.76
N HIS A 709 -11.08 -6.32 -34.96
CA HIS A 709 -11.58 -7.26 -35.97
C HIS A 709 -10.75 -7.23 -37.26
N ASP A 710 -10.75 -8.35 -38.01
CA ASP A 710 -10.13 -8.51 -39.34
C ASP A 710 -8.63 -8.17 -39.47
N TRP A 711 -7.82 -8.53 -38.46
CA TRP A 711 -6.38 -8.26 -38.42
C TRP A 711 -5.53 -9.18 -39.33
N GLY A 712 -6.15 -9.85 -40.30
CA GLY A 712 -5.47 -10.75 -41.25
C GLY A 712 -4.51 -10.02 -42.20
N GLY A 713 -4.84 -8.79 -42.60
CA GLY A 713 -4.03 -7.95 -43.51
C GLY A 713 -2.84 -7.24 -42.86
N ILE A 714 -2.54 -7.51 -41.59
CA ILE A 714 -1.48 -6.86 -40.82
C ILE A 714 -0.26 -7.78 -40.68
N SER A 715 0.93 -7.22 -40.92
CA SER A 715 2.23 -7.91 -40.88
C SER A 715 3.00 -7.69 -39.57
N ARG A 716 2.84 -6.52 -38.92
CA ARG A 716 3.46 -6.18 -37.63
C ARG A 716 2.56 -5.26 -36.80
N VAL A 717 2.74 -5.30 -35.48
CA VAL A 717 2.10 -4.40 -34.51
C VAL A 717 3.09 -3.96 -33.43
N LEU A 718 2.89 -2.78 -32.87
CA LEU A 718 3.50 -2.28 -31.63
C LEU A 718 2.42 -1.60 -30.80
N ALA A 719 2.31 -1.96 -29.52
CA ALA A 719 1.53 -1.23 -28.54
C ALA A 719 2.30 0.00 -28.02
N GLY A 720 1.56 1.00 -27.53
CA GLY A 720 2.09 2.24 -26.97
C GLY A 720 1.01 3.32 -26.92
N ASP A 721 1.29 4.45 -26.30
CA ASP A 721 0.41 5.64 -26.37
C ASP A 721 0.81 6.47 -27.60
N TRP A 722 0.33 6.05 -28.77
CA TRP A 722 0.68 6.64 -30.06
C TRP A 722 -0.10 7.93 -30.34
N THR A 723 -1.17 8.21 -29.60
CA THR A 723 -1.95 9.43 -29.70
C THR A 723 -1.55 10.50 -28.67
N GLY A 724 -0.96 10.10 -27.54
CA GLY A 724 -0.64 10.97 -26.41
C GLY A 724 -1.84 11.21 -25.50
N ASP A 725 -2.78 10.26 -25.43
CA ASP A 725 -4.08 10.40 -24.74
C ASP A 725 -4.22 9.55 -23.46
N GLY A 726 -3.13 8.87 -23.08
CA GLY A 726 -3.01 8.04 -21.88
C GLY A 726 -3.57 6.63 -22.01
N LYS A 727 -3.84 6.11 -23.22
CA LYS A 727 -4.45 4.80 -23.45
C LYS A 727 -3.60 3.90 -24.36
N GLY A 728 -3.85 2.60 -24.28
CA GLY A 728 -3.25 1.62 -25.19
C GLY A 728 -3.73 1.77 -26.63
N ASP A 729 -2.85 2.28 -27.50
CA ASP A 729 -3.03 2.30 -28.95
C ASP A 729 -2.24 1.16 -29.61
N ILE A 730 -2.54 0.90 -30.90
CA ILE A 730 -1.73 0.01 -31.74
C ILE A 730 -1.23 0.75 -32.99
N LEU A 731 0.10 0.78 -33.15
CA LEU A 731 0.74 1.08 -34.43
C LEU A 731 0.87 -0.22 -35.24
N ALA A 732 0.35 -0.26 -36.45
CA ALA A 732 0.34 -1.46 -37.29
C ALA A 732 0.95 -1.22 -38.66
N THR A 733 1.73 -2.19 -39.15
CA THR A 733 2.19 -2.25 -40.54
C THR A 733 1.32 -3.22 -41.32
N THR A 734 0.67 -2.76 -42.40
CA THR A 734 -0.09 -3.65 -43.30
C THR A 734 0.83 -4.58 -44.09
N THR A 735 0.28 -5.59 -44.76
CA THR A 735 1.04 -6.42 -45.72
C THR A 735 1.45 -5.66 -46.99
N THR A 736 0.80 -4.54 -47.30
CA THR A 736 1.16 -3.61 -48.39
C THR A 736 2.27 -2.62 -48.00
N GLY A 737 2.63 -2.53 -46.72
CA GLY A 737 3.67 -1.62 -46.21
C GLY A 737 3.17 -0.24 -45.79
N ASP A 738 1.86 -0.07 -45.58
CA ASP A 738 1.27 1.12 -44.97
C ASP A 738 1.45 1.06 -43.45
N LEU A 739 1.81 2.19 -42.83
CA LEU A 739 1.90 2.31 -41.38
C LEU A 739 0.69 3.11 -40.87
N ARG A 740 -0.03 2.56 -39.89
CA ARG A 740 -1.28 3.16 -39.38
C ARG A 740 -1.31 3.14 -37.86
N ILE A 741 -1.86 4.19 -37.26
CA ILE A 741 -2.24 4.22 -35.84
C ILE A 741 -3.70 3.76 -35.73
N TYR A 742 -3.98 2.94 -34.72
CA TYR A 742 -5.32 2.52 -34.31
C TYR A 742 -5.53 2.96 -32.85
N PRO A 743 -6.20 4.10 -32.61
CA PRO A 743 -6.37 4.63 -31.26
C PRO A 743 -7.28 3.75 -30.39
N GLY A 744 -6.90 3.53 -29.14
CA GLY A 744 -7.68 2.82 -28.13
C GLY A 744 -8.71 3.72 -27.43
N ASN A 745 -9.64 3.07 -26.72
CA ASN A 745 -10.60 3.76 -25.85
C ASN A 745 -10.87 3.00 -24.54
N ASN A 746 -9.90 2.18 -24.10
CA ASN A 746 -10.00 1.26 -22.95
C ASN A 746 -11.07 0.15 -23.10
N VAL A 747 -11.60 -0.07 -24.30
CA VAL A 747 -12.55 -1.15 -24.61
C VAL A 747 -12.25 -1.79 -25.96
N THR A 748 -11.95 -0.99 -26.98
CA THR A 748 -11.67 -1.40 -28.35
C THR A 748 -10.70 -0.43 -29.02
N LEU A 749 -10.08 -0.87 -30.11
CA LEU A 749 -9.39 0.00 -31.06
C LEU A 749 -10.39 0.65 -32.01
N THR A 750 -10.04 1.85 -32.48
CA THR A 750 -10.76 2.67 -33.44
C THR A 750 -9.95 2.84 -34.73
N GLY A 751 -10.59 3.28 -35.81
CA GLY A 751 -9.92 3.49 -37.10
C GLY A 751 -9.17 4.82 -37.13
N GLY A 752 -7.84 4.78 -36.97
CA GLY A 752 -6.98 5.97 -37.04
C GLY A 752 -6.29 6.19 -38.40
N PRO A 753 -5.43 7.23 -38.49
CA PRO A 753 -4.81 7.68 -39.73
C PRO A 753 -3.74 6.72 -40.25
N GLN A 754 -3.45 6.83 -41.55
CA GLN A 754 -2.20 6.34 -42.13
C GLN A 754 -1.10 7.37 -41.89
N VAL A 755 -0.04 6.95 -41.21
CA VAL A 755 1.09 7.79 -40.77
C VAL A 755 2.40 7.46 -41.51
N GLY A 756 2.37 6.49 -42.43
CA GLY A 756 3.50 6.16 -43.30
C GLY A 756 3.16 5.18 -44.42
N ASN A 757 4.10 4.99 -45.35
CA ASN A 757 4.05 4.00 -46.43
C ASN A 757 5.48 3.48 -46.73
N GLY A 758 5.60 2.36 -47.47
CA GLY A 758 6.91 1.76 -47.80
C GLY A 758 7.59 0.98 -46.66
N TRP A 759 6.86 0.66 -45.59
CA TRP A 759 7.37 -0.01 -44.39
C TRP A 759 7.65 -1.52 -44.57
N ASN A 760 7.33 -2.07 -45.75
CA ASN A 760 7.71 -3.42 -46.16
C ASN A 760 9.24 -3.62 -46.30
N ASN A 761 10.01 -2.54 -46.50
CA ASN A 761 11.48 -2.59 -46.55
C ASN A 761 12.15 -2.53 -45.17
N ILE A 762 11.40 -2.26 -44.10
CA ILE A 762 11.88 -2.31 -42.72
C ILE A 762 11.92 -3.78 -42.28
N THR A 763 13.01 -4.21 -41.65
CA THR A 763 13.23 -5.62 -41.23
C THR A 763 12.74 -5.92 -39.82
N ALA A 764 12.72 -4.92 -38.94
CA ALA A 764 12.23 -4.99 -37.56
C ALA A 764 11.91 -3.57 -37.07
N ILE A 765 11.01 -3.46 -36.10
CA ILE A 765 10.57 -2.21 -35.47
C ILE A 765 10.51 -2.38 -33.95
N THR A 766 10.73 -1.30 -33.21
CA THR A 766 10.27 -1.16 -31.82
C THR A 766 9.93 0.29 -31.50
N GLY A 767 9.31 0.58 -30.37
CA GLY A 767 8.84 1.91 -29.98
C GLY A 767 7.60 1.81 -29.10
N GLY A 768 6.87 2.92 -28.95
CA GLY A 768 5.64 2.99 -28.16
C GLY A 768 5.76 3.74 -26.83
N VAL A 769 6.94 4.28 -26.55
CA VAL A 769 7.24 5.20 -25.44
C VAL A 769 8.10 6.36 -25.94
N ASP A 770 8.19 7.41 -25.12
CA ASP A 770 9.01 8.59 -25.36
C ASP A 770 10.50 8.32 -25.08
N TYR A 771 11.32 8.28 -26.13
CA TYR A 771 12.78 8.17 -26.05
C TYR A 771 13.46 9.54 -26.16
N GLY A 772 12.77 10.55 -26.71
CA GLY A 772 13.24 11.92 -26.94
C GLY A 772 13.04 12.90 -25.77
N ALA A 773 12.30 12.50 -24.73
CA ALA A 773 11.80 13.36 -23.67
C ALA A 773 10.88 14.50 -24.15
N ASP A 774 10.08 14.26 -25.19
CA ASP A 774 9.16 15.24 -25.80
C ASP A 774 7.66 14.99 -25.47
N GLY A 775 7.37 13.95 -24.70
CA GLY A 775 6.04 13.56 -24.26
C GLY A 775 5.25 12.69 -25.25
N LYS A 776 5.86 12.15 -26.30
CA LYS A 776 5.16 11.34 -27.33
C LYS A 776 5.89 10.05 -27.63
N ALA A 777 5.14 9.01 -28.00
CA ALA A 777 5.74 7.73 -28.39
C ALA A 777 6.58 7.83 -29.67
N ASP A 778 7.85 7.47 -29.56
CA ASP A 778 8.79 7.36 -30.68
C ASP A 778 8.76 5.96 -31.31
N LEU A 779 9.29 5.87 -32.54
CA LEU A 779 9.42 4.63 -33.30
C LEU A 779 10.86 4.44 -33.80
N PHE A 780 11.42 3.25 -33.60
CA PHE A 780 12.65 2.79 -34.24
C PHE A 780 12.35 1.81 -35.38
N GLY A 781 13.00 2.01 -36.53
CA GLY A 781 12.94 1.11 -37.68
C GLY A 781 14.34 0.65 -38.11
N ARG A 782 14.53 -0.68 -38.25
CA ARG A 782 15.78 -1.27 -38.77
C ARG A 782 15.66 -1.59 -40.26
N VAL A 783 16.41 -0.89 -41.09
CA VAL A 783 16.50 -1.13 -42.55
C VAL A 783 17.43 -2.32 -42.90
N GLY A 784 17.40 -2.76 -44.15
CA GLY A 784 18.09 -3.98 -44.61
C GLY A 784 19.62 -3.97 -44.55
N ASP A 785 20.27 -2.80 -44.51
CA ASP A 785 21.73 -2.67 -44.32
C ASP A 785 22.17 -2.84 -42.85
N GLY A 786 21.21 -2.97 -41.92
CA GLY A 786 21.47 -2.97 -40.47
C GLY A 786 21.61 -1.58 -39.85
N GLY A 787 21.25 -0.51 -40.56
CA GLY A 787 21.01 0.80 -39.97
C GLY A 787 19.75 0.80 -39.09
N LEU A 788 19.84 1.41 -37.90
CA LEU A 788 18.67 1.73 -37.08
C LEU A 788 18.36 3.22 -37.21
N TYR A 789 17.09 3.54 -37.44
CA TYR A 789 16.57 4.89 -37.57
C TYR A 789 15.53 5.15 -36.48
N LEU A 790 15.67 6.28 -35.78
CA LEU A 790 14.64 6.89 -34.94
C LEU A 790 13.68 7.68 -35.85
N TYR A 791 12.40 7.60 -35.56
CA TYR A 791 11.31 8.37 -36.14
C TYR A 791 10.61 9.09 -34.96
N PRO A 792 10.90 10.37 -34.72
CA PRO A 792 10.36 11.09 -33.55
C PRO A 792 8.84 11.17 -33.57
N GLY A 793 8.18 10.98 -32.42
CA GLY A 793 6.73 11.01 -32.29
C GLY A 793 6.12 12.39 -32.56
N LEU A 794 4.96 12.43 -33.25
CA LEU A 794 4.10 13.61 -33.37
C LEU A 794 2.67 13.31 -32.90
N GLY A 795 2.51 12.29 -32.04
CA GLY A 795 1.23 11.75 -31.61
C GLY A 795 0.41 11.22 -32.80
N ILE A 796 -0.91 11.44 -32.77
CA ILE A 796 -1.82 11.01 -33.85
C ILE A 796 -1.47 11.59 -35.24
N SER A 797 -0.63 12.63 -35.30
CA SER A 797 -0.15 13.22 -36.57
C SER A 797 0.94 12.39 -37.27
N GLY A 798 1.45 11.33 -36.63
CA GLY A 798 2.48 10.46 -37.19
C GLY A 798 3.88 10.76 -36.66
N PHE A 799 4.86 10.85 -37.57
CA PHE A 799 6.28 10.90 -37.21
C PHE A 799 7.04 12.05 -37.90
N GLY A 800 8.04 12.57 -37.19
CA GLY A 800 8.99 13.56 -37.68
C GLY A 800 10.05 12.98 -38.63
N ALA A 801 11.02 13.83 -38.99
CA ALA A 801 12.12 13.44 -39.87
C ALA A 801 13.01 12.37 -39.21
N SER A 802 13.19 11.24 -39.90
CA SER A 802 13.93 10.09 -39.35
C SER A 802 15.43 10.35 -39.25
N THR A 803 16.05 10.01 -38.13
CA THR A 803 17.49 10.14 -37.89
C THR A 803 18.14 8.77 -37.72
N ARG A 804 19.27 8.51 -38.39
CA ARG A 804 20.00 7.25 -38.27
C ARG A 804 20.83 7.23 -36.98
N VAL A 805 20.37 6.47 -36.00
CA VAL A 805 20.96 6.38 -34.65
C VAL A 805 21.93 5.21 -34.48
N GLY A 806 21.85 4.17 -35.35
CA GLY A 806 22.63 2.94 -35.16
C GLY A 806 23.21 2.31 -36.44
N ASN A 807 24.29 1.55 -36.28
CA ASN A 807 24.94 0.70 -37.28
C ASN A 807 24.97 -0.77 -36.83
N GLY A 808 24.97 -1.71 -37.77
CA GLY A 808 25.22 -3.13 -37.45
C GLY A 808 24.11 -3.85 -36.67
N TRP A 809 22.90 -3.29 -36.64
CA TRP A 809 21.76 -3.83 -35.88
C TRP A 809 21.21 -5.16 -36.42
N THR A 810 21.74 -5.67 -37.54
CA THR A 810 21.57 -7.06 -37.99
C THR A 810 22.16 -8.10 -37.03
N SER A 811 23.06 -7.68 -36.13
CA SER A 811 23.59 -8.51 -35.04
C SER A 811 22.53 -8.89 -33.99
N LEU A 812 21.45 -8.11 -33.85
CA LEU A 812 20.31 -8.45 -33.00
C LEU A 812 19.28 -9.24 -33.79
N ARG A 813 18.88 -10.42 -33.30
CA ARG A 813 17.81 -11.23 -33.91
C ARG A 813 16.42 -10.85 -33.41
N LEU A 814 16.33 -10.29 -32.20
CA LEU A 814 15.16 -9.65 -31.62
C LEU A 814 15.60 -8.36 -30.93
N PHE A 815 14.75 -7.35 -30.96
CA PHE A 815 14.83 -6.21 -30.04
C PHE A 815 13.42 -5.70 -29.76
N SER A 816 13.25 -5.11 -28.58
CA SER A 816 12.08 -4.36 -28.16
C SER A 816 12.53 -3.05 -27.51
#